data_AF-A0AAD9VF92-F1
#
_entry.id   AF-A0AAD9VF92-F1
#
_cell.length_a   1.000
_cell.length_b   1.000
_cell.length_c   1.000
_cell.angle_alpha   90.00
_cell.angle_beta   90.00
_cell.angle_gamma   90.00
#
_symmetry.space_group_name_H-M   'P 1'
#
loop_
_entity.id
_entity.type
_entity.pdbx_description
1 polymer ?
#
loop_
_entity_poly.entity_id
_entity_poly.type
_entity_poly.pdbx_seq_one_letter_code
_entity_poly.pdbx_strand_id
1 'polypeptide(L)'
;MGTFIIWVYLVMAHIVPCSSDVYFHVPPGSNNRLNGNQANVRNANRLFDSQNNGKAGYNVGDKYDSNPGDNIQEYRQMPMEFYMSGCSARTKSVIDVMWTNQHGTGPKTDDRVETQIILQYMCQPYPEGKMATADVNREFKHHTIRNGQLINQQTFKVGARENSYIRRDFGLHEPVNYYEAYYRRERHKNLFTPDQTNKNKKLRADRAIYTRQNPAGTRRGFEVPEERDYYPYWGPSPWKDIAIMVSDNKTARLMDEHVNSPHYDMCIMPTTLPGNINCPTENNLRLAKKCVAKYITKEDCDRNNGTWTKFITNYLEKTAGILSTCHTEGGMELAKGIPYEPHKISQGADLRKQYVVLHKTPDVIFAPSTVVNHNGMNMEGKFSSYKWNIPCFPTNTTQRCILRIRYNITSDDVPREFSAKDNDKLKNDPTTKATDNKTDLQLALDTAQVGRTFQDRSHVILLKPRSLLPLKYQRSNIYYIAGMGKRGNIVQTYPAMEYRFHPERLTVTTKDIICFVWSGSNNNPNNDGEGRARTDRTNVCWVKEGCSSLKPKACSSLPLEVVDHLDKFDTASLNLHLNKGCYTRAGKLQAQLDNAPASCNPPCFRIKKPGEYCYMSTRNNNFSNRRHMGQITVTSGQATSVNMRSISIFGFVAFVHFYQCMADVYLHFPPGSNNRLNGNRPNVRNANRLFDSQAFYMSDCDKDAAPTEVNIMWTNQHGTGPLTDHRVETQVILQYMCQPFTKEKVTDINADFDYHTIRNGGNSRTQPFITRRKESSLIKKDLGLHEPKEYYHAYLRRGRNTGLFTADQNLRGSSARYTRQNAAGTRRGLEVPEERDYYPYWGPTPWRDIAIMVSDNKTLEEMKRYVNSAELHEKWLCIMRNEQFPRRNRCPLTSSNKPQETCVASFISKESCEKSKGKWTKVHTNYKEVSANNQICSNVQLFQGIPYEAHKITQGTENKQQQLVKVDKPEVIFAPSTVVNHNGMNMHGKFSSYKWKIPFFPSQTRQRCVLRIRYNITTNDVPRNFDASNNNQVTNDPTTLAVDKTTQLQLALNTAQVGRTFQDRTHVLDIIPRPRGLKNKRIIYIGGMGKRGNIVQAYPAMEYRFYQDEVTVSTQDVVCLAWSGSNNNPNNYAGEGQQGSDRTNVCWVKEGCSSLQPKACSSLPLEVVDHLDKFDAASLNLHLNKGCYTGAGKLQAQLNNAPASCNPPCFRIIKAGSYCYMSTRNNNFSNRRHMGRITVTA
;
A
#
# COMPACT_ATOMS: atom_id res chain seq x y z
N MET A 1 -28.36 43.59 -17.06
CA MET A 1 -28.30 42.77 -15.84
C MET A 1 -27.58 41.45 -16.13
N GLY A 2 -26.26 41.46 -16.39
CA GLY A 2 -25.61 40.30 -17.03
C GLY A 2 -24.08 40.23 -16.97
N THR A 3 -23.45 40.74 -15.92
CA THR A 3 -21.97 40.90 -15.87
C THR A 3 -21.30 40.40 -14.57
N PHE A 4 -22.06 39.85 -13.62
CA PHE A 4 -21.57 39.58 -12.25
C PHE A 4 -21.30 38.09 -11.92
N ILE A 5 -21.64 37.14 -12.80
CA ILE A 5 -21.62 35.70 -12.47
C ILE A 5 -20.28 35.02 -12.82
N ILE A 6 -19.49 35.57 -13.75
CA ILE A 6 -18.30 34.88 -14.30
C ILE A 6 -17.10 34.86 -13.33
N TRP A 7 -16.96 35.85 -12.44
CA TRP A 7 -15.79 35.95 -11.55
C TRP A 7 -15.84 35.06 -10.30
N VAL A 8 -17.01 34.58 -9.87
CA VAL A 8 -17.16 33.78 -8.64
C VAL A 8 -16.55 32.38 -8.78
N TYR A 9 -16.47 31.84 -10.01
CA TYR A 9 -15.96 30.48 -10.26
C TYR A 9 -14.43 30.35 -10.32
N LEU A 10 -13.67 31.45 -10.27
CA LEU A 10 -12.20 31.43 -10.40
C LEU A 10 -11.42 31.43 -9.07
N VAL A 11 -12.08 31.60 -7.93
CA VAL A 11 -11.41 31.73 -6.61
C VAL A 11 -11.32 30.40 -5.84
N MET A 12 -12.11 29.39 -6.21
CA MET A 12 -12.08 28.06 -5.59
C MET A 12 -10.98 27.14 -6.16
N ALA A 13 -9.76 27.65 -6.32
CA ALA A 13 -8.58 26.81 -6.50
C ALA A 13 -8.39 25.96 -5.24
N HIS A 14 -8.53 24.64 -5.36
CA HIS A 14 -8.63 23.75 -4.20
C HIS A 14 -7.28 23.58 -3.51
N ILE A 15 -7.14 24.11 -2.29
CA ILE A 15 -6.04 23.76 -1.39
C ILE A 15 -6.21 22.28 -1.01
N VAL A 16 -5.40 21.40 -1.60
CA VAL A 16 -5.34 19.97 -1.27
C VAL A 16 -4.13 19.74 -0.37
N PRO A 17 -4.31 19.56 0.95
CA PRO A 17 -3.17 19.42 1.86
C PRO A 17 -2.41 18.10 1.63
N CYS A 18 -1.07 18.16 1.63
CA CYS A 18 -0.25 16.96 1.69
C CYS A 18 -0.55 16.20 2.98
N SER A 19 -0.59 14.87 2.90
CA SER A 19 -1.19 14.00 3.92
C SER A 19 -0.19 12.95 4.38
N SER A 20 0.22 13.02 5.65
CA SER A 20 1.20 12.13 6.26
C SER A 20 0.58 10.76 6.60
N ASP A 21 0.23 9.96 5.58
CA ASP A 21 -0.61 8.77 5.77
C ASP A 21 -0.02 7.70 6.72
N VAL A 22 -0.69 7.54 7.87
CA VAL A 22 -0.48 6.50 8.88
C VAL A 22 -1.79 5.79 9.24
N TYR A 23 -1.74 4.48 9.47
CA TYR A 23 -2.89 3.66 9.82
C TYR A 23 -2.55 2.80 11.04
N PHE A 24 -3.38 2.87 12.08
CA PHE A 24 -3.11 2.24 13.38
C PHE A 24 -3.99 0.99 13.52
N HIS A 25 -3.39 -0.19 13.68
CA HIS A 25 -4.11 -1.46 13.60
C HIS A 25 -4.14 -2.23 14.92
N VAL A 26 -3.11 -2.08 15.77
CA VAL A 26 -3.06 -2.72 17.09
C VAL A 26 -2.64 -1.70 18.15
N PRO A 27 -3.56 -1.23 19.02
CA PRO A 27 -5.02 -1.35 18.91
C PRO A 27 -5.61 -0.67 17.65
N PRO A 28 -6.82 -1.04 17.22
CA PRO A 28 -7.40 -0.57 15.95
C PRO A 28 -7.89 0.89 16.03
N GLY A 29 -7.07 1.83 15.57
CA GLY A 29 -7.31 3.27 15.70
C GLY A 29 -8.52 3.79 14.90
N SER A 30 -9.32 4.69 15.48
CA SER A 30 -10.68 4.97 14.98
C SER A 30 -10.79 5.95 13.81
N ASN A 31 -9.83 6.86 13.60
CA ASN A 31 -9.92 7.93 12.57
C ASN A 31 -11.25 8.70 12.63
N ASN A 32 -11.60 9.26 13.80
CA ASN A 32 -12.88 9.93 14.05
C ASN A 32 -14.16 9.08 13.82
N ARG A 33 -14.06 7.76 13.58
CA ARG A 33 -15.23 6.87 13.52
C ARG A 33 -15.82 6.60 14.91
N LEU A 34 -17.08 6.20 14.91
CA LEU A 34 -17.79 5.67 16.07
C LEU A 34 -18.34 4.29 15.68
N ASN A 35 -19.42 4.27 14.91
CA ASN A 35 -19.85 3.12 14.13
C ASN A 35 -20.31 3.61 12.75
N GLY A 36 -20.43 2.72 11.76
CA GLY A 36 -20.97 3.10 10.46
C GLY A 36 -20.50 2.27 9.29
N ASN A 37 -21.46 1.85 8.45
CA ASN A 37 -21.25 1.03 7.26
C ASN A 37 -20.61 1.76 6.07
N GLN A 38 -20.37 3.06 6.18
CA GLN A 38 -19.91 3.86 5.06
C GLN A 38 -18.40 3.73 4.86
N ALA A 39 -18.01 3.80 3.58
CA ALA A 39 -16.61 3.79 3.17
C ALA A 39 -15.83 4.89 3.89
N ASN A 40 -16.36 6.11 3.99
CA ASN A 40 -15.73 7.25 4.67
C ASN A 40 -16.31 7.53 6.08
N VAL A 41 -15.52 8.18 6.94
CA VAL A 41 -15.99 8.75 8.21
C VAL A 41 -17.03 9.85 7.98
N ARG A 42 -18.12 9.85 8.75
CA ARG A 42 -19.25 10.79 8.60
C ARG A 42 -19.02 12.17 9.22
N ASN A 43 -18.28 12.23 10.33
CA ASN A 43 -17.91 13.49 10.99
C ASN A 43 -16.42 13.49 11.33
N ALA A 44 -15.61 14.06 10.44
CA ALA A 44 -14.17 14.21 10.64
C ALA A 44 -13.80 15.30 11.66
N ASN A 45 -14.76 15.96 12.30
CA ASN A 45 -14.53 16.99 13.33
C ASN A 45 -14.75 16.48 14.76
N ARG A 46 -15.12 15.20 14.96
CA ARG A 46 -15.67 14.72 16.24
C ARG A 46 -14.68 14.83 17.42
N LEU A 47 -13.43 14.41 17.23
CA LEU A 47 -12.46 14.19 18.33
C LEU A 47 -11.14 14.95 18.15
N PHE A 48 -10.52 14.87 16.97
CA PHE A 48 -9.18 15.39 16.64
C PHE A 48 -9.03 15.55 15.12
N ASP A 49 -7.98 16.20 14.61
CA ASP A 49 -7.72 16.31 13.17
C ASP A 49 -6.90 15.14 12.68
N SER A 50 -7.58 14.14 12.12
CA SER A 50 -6.91 12.97 11.58
C SER A 50 -6.20 13.19 10.24
N GLN A 51 -6.30 14.39 9.66
CA GLN A 51 -5.65 14.85 8.43
C GLN A 51 -5.72 13.85 7.25
N ASN A 52 -6.89 13.82 6.59
CA ASN A 52 -7.18 13.05 5.37
C ASN A 52 -7.37 11.52 5.55
N ASN A 53 -7.70 10.89 4.43
CA ASN A 53 -8.17 9.52 4.22
C ASN A 53 -9.31 9.10 5.16
N GLY A 54 -10.49 9.68 4.94
CA GLY A 54 -11.72 9.29 5.63
C GLY A 54 -12.06 7.78 5.52
N LYS A 55 -11.49 7.06 4.54
CA LYS A 55 -11.65 5.59 4.39
C LYS A 55 -10.89 4.80 5.47
N ALA A 56 -9.88 5.41 6.09
CA ALA A 56 -9.09 4.81 7.15
C ALA A 56 -9.83 4.68 8.49
N GLY A 57 -9.18 3.95 9.40
CA GLY A 57 -9.59 3.72 10.78
C GLY A 57 -10.76 2.73 10.94
N TYR A 58 -10.95 2.30 12.17
CA TYR A 58 -11.85 1.23 12.57
C TYR A 58 -13.09 1.77 13.29
N ASN A 59 -14.22 1.06 13.17
CA ASN A 59 -15.36 1.30 14.06
C ASN A 59 -14.99 0.83 15.47
N VAL A 60 -15.62 1.41 16.50
CA VAL A 60 -15.43 1.01 17.89
C VAL A 60 -15.93 -0.42 18.09
N GLY A 61 -15.20 -1.21 18.89
CA GLY A 61 -15.56 -2.59 19.22
C GLY A 61 -16.98 -2.69 19.80
N ASP A 62 -17.78 -3.59 19.24
CA ASP A 62 -19.13 -3.90 19.66
C ASP A 62 -19.16 -5.20 20.49
N LYS A 63 -19.82 -5.16 21.65
CA LYS A 63 -19.95 -6.26 22.61
C LYS A 63 -20.90 -7.38 22.15
N TYR A 64 -21.80 -7.13 21.20
CA TYR A 64 -22.84 -8.08 20.80
C TYR A 64 -22.77 -8.47 19.31
N ASP A 65 -23.79 -9.15 18.82
CA ASP A 65 -23.89 -9.81 17.51
C ASP A 65 -24.89 -9.12 16.55
N SER A 66 -25.91 -8.45 17.08
CA SER A 66 -26.88 -7.65 16.33
C SER A 66 -26.25 -6.37 15.77
N ASN A 67 -26.85 -5.71 14.78
CA ASN A 67 -26.36 -4.40 14.31
C ASN A 67 -27.02 -3.27 15.12
N PRO A 68 -26.27 -2.40 15.84
CA PRO A 68 -26.83 -1.27 16.59
C PRO A 68 -27.15 -0.04 15.72
N GLY A 69 -26.79 -0.06 14.43
CA GLY A 69 -26.83 1.11 13.56
C GLY A 69 -25.57 1.96 13.66
N ASP A 70 -25.65 3.21 13.22
CA ASP A 70 -24.49 4.11 13.09
C ASP A 70 -24.10 4.82 14.40
N ASN A 71 -25.02 4.85 15.37
CA ASN A 71 -24.75 5.17 16.77
C ASN A 71 -24.54 3.87 17.55
N ILE A 72 -23.72 3.89 18.61
CA ILE A 72 -23.50 2.73 19.49
C ILE A 72 -23.42 3.20 20.94
N GLN A 73 -24.43 2.82 21.74
CA GLN A 73 -24.52 3.19 23.16
C GLN A 73 -23.28 2.76 23.94
N GLU A 74 -22.78 3.60 24.84
CA GLU A 74 -21.43 3.40 25.40
C GLU A 74 -21.31 2.09 26.21
N TYR A 75 -22.39 1.59 26.84
CA TYR A 75 -22.40 0.29 27.54
C TYR A 75 -22.26 -0.93 26.62
N ARG A 76 -22.49 -0.73 25.31
CA ARG A 76 -22.36 -1.73 24.25
C ARG A 76 -21.00 -1.64 23.54
N GLN A 77 -20.27 -0.54 23.71
CA GLN A 77 -18.89 -0.43 23.25
C GLN A 77 -17.98 -1.31 24.13
N MET A 78 -17.01 -1.99 23.52
CA MET A 78 -16.10 -2.90 24.19
C MET A 78 -14.64 -2.49 23.92
N PRO A 79 -14.04 -1.66 24.80
CA PRO A 79 -12.61 -1.36 24.78
C PRO A 79 -11.78 -2.63 24.94
N MET A 80 -10.58 -2.64 24.34
CA MET A 80 -9.59 -3.69 24.59
C MET A 80 -9.04 -3.54 26.01
N GLU A 81 -9.01 -4.64 26.77
CA GLU A 81 -8.54 -4.68 28.16
C GLU A 81 -7.13 -5.27 28.27
N PHE A 82 -6.25 -4.58 28.99
CA PHE A 82 -4.87 -5.01 29.22
C PHE A 82 -4.49 -4.91 30.70
N TYR A 83 -3.71 -5.85 31.24
CA TYR A 83 -3.17 -5.75 32.59
C TYR A 83 -1.97 -4.79 32.63
N MET A 84 -1.91 -3.91 33.62
CA MET A 84 -0.71 -3.10 33.92
C MET A 84 0.53 -3.98 34.11
N SER A 85 1.75 -3.46 33.93
CA SER A 85 2.95 -4.14 34.45
C SER A 85 2.93 -4.14 35.98
N GLY A 86 3.74 -5.00 36.59
CA GLY A 86 4.12 -4.83 37.98
C GLY A 86 5.04 -3.62 38.11
N CYS A 87 5.07 -3.00 39.28
CA CYS A 87 5.94 -1.84 39.56
C CYS A 87 7.44 -2.22 39.67
N SER A 88 7.78 -3.51 39.63
CA SER A 88 9.15 -3.99 39.45
C SER A 88 9.44 -4.25 37.97
N ALA A 89 10.56 -3.74 37.47
CA ALA A 89 11.05 -3.95 36.10
C ALA A 89 11.21 -5.42 35.66
N ARG A 90 11.11 -6.40 36.59
CA ARG A 90 11.13 -7.84 36.30
C ARG A 90 9.75 -8.45 35.96
N THR A 91 8.65 -7.68 36.08
CA THR A 91 7.28 -8.18 35.94
C THR A 91 6.52 -7.33 34.92
N LYS A 92 6.55 -7.72 33.64
CA LYS A 92 6.10 -6.86 32.53
C LYS A 92 4.75 -7.30 31.93
N SER A 93 3.98 -6.35 31.45
CA SER A 93 2.85 -6.59 30.54
C SER A 93 3.13 -5.90 29.21
N VAL A 94 3.14 -6.66 28.12
CA VAL A 94 3.68 -6.22 26.82
C VAL A 94 2.61 -6.30 25.72
N ILE A 95 2.42 -5.18 25.02
CA ILE A 95 1.64 -5.09 23.77
C ILE A 95 2.62 -4.83 22.63
N ASP A 96 2.51 -5.57 21.53
CA ASP A 96 3.17 -5.22 20.28
C ASP A 96 2.26 -4.22 19.53
N VAL A 97 2.60 -2.93 19.62
CA VAL A 97 1.81 -1.80 19.12
C VAL A 97 2.15 -1.61 17.64
N MET A 98 1.20 -1.86 16.74
CA MET A 98 1.46 -2.01 15.30
C MET A 98 0.67 -1.03 14.43
N TRP A 99 1.38 -0.45 13.46
CA TRP A 99 0.87 0.51 12.48
C TRP A 99 1.41 0.23 11.08
N THR A 100 0.89 0.98 10.11
CA THR A 100 1.49 1.10 8.78
C THR A 100 1.61 2.57 8.41
N ASN A 101 2.70 2.95 7.73
CA ASN A 101 2.94 4.31 7.25
C ASN A 101 3.30 4.31 5.76
N GLN A 102 2.80 5.29 5.02
CA GLN A 102 2.78 5.32 3.57
C GLN A 102 4.02 6.00 2.95
N HIS A 103 4.64 6.91 3.69
CA HIS A 103 5.90 7.58 3.33
C HIS A 103 7.08 6.80 3.90
N GLY A 104 8.22 6.80 3.20
CA GLY A 104 9.40 6.06 3.64
C GLY A 104 10.00 6.66 4.91
N THR A 105 10.38 5.80 5.85
CA THR A 105 10.83 6.16 7.20
C THR A 105 12.02 5.31 7.62
N GLY A 106 12.70 5.70 8.69
CA GLY A 106 13.88 5.02 9.22
C GLY A 106 15.15 5.18 8.36
N PRO A 107 16.32 4.77 8.89
CA PRO A 107 17.62 5.11 8.29
C PRO A 107 18.07 4.23 7.11
N LYS A 108 17.45 3.06 6.86
CA LYS A 108 17.96 2.07 5.89
C LYS A 108 17.46 2.25 4.43
N THR A 109 16.53 3.16 4.14
CA THR A 109 15.91 3.31 2.81
C THR A 109 16.39 4.55 2.07
N ASP A 110 16.60 4.42 0.75
CA ASP A 110 16.97 5.53 -0.13
C ASP A 110 15.80 6.54 -0.27
N ASP A 111 14.58 6.04 -0.50
CA ASP A 111 13.33 6.85 -0.59
C ASP A 111 12.73 7.15 0.80
N ARG A 112 13.53 7.77 1.71
CA ARG A 112 13.04 8.30 3.00
C ARG A 112 12.73 9.79 2.91
N VAL A 113 11.80 10.22 3.77
CA VAL A 113 11.65 11.62 4.17
C VAL A 113 12.06 11.78 5.65
N GLU A 114 12.19 13.01 6.13
CA GLU A 114 12.62 13.28 7.50
C GLU A 114 11.40 13.16 8.44
N THR A 115 11.39 12.15 9.32
CA THR A 115 10.16 11.65 9.98
C THR A 115 10.26 11.46 11.49
N GLN A 116 9.08 11.49 12.12
CA GLN A 116 8.84 11.09 13.51
C GLN A 116 7.55 10.26 13.58
N ILE A 117 7.63 9.00 14.01
CA ILE A 117 6.48 8.26 14.56
C ILE A 117 6.52 8.45 16.08
N ILE A 118 5.44 8.95 16.67
CA ILE A 118 5.36 9.28 18.10
C ILE A 118 4.21 8.46 18.69
N LEU A 119 4.52 7.59 19.64
CA LEU A 119 3.52 6.84 20.42
C LEU A 119 3.27 7.58 21.74
N GLN A 120 2.02 7.89 22.04
CA GLN A 120 1.63 8.65 23.22
C GLN A 120 0.38 8.07 23.87
N TYR A 121 0.15 8.34 25.16
CA TYR A 121 -1.08 7.97 25.85
C TYR A 121 -1.52 9.00 26.89
N MET A 122 -2.81 9.00 27.20
CA MET A 122 -3.39 9.70 28.34
C MET A 122 -4.31 8.74 29.09
N CYS A 123 -4.31 8.78 30.42
CA CYS A 123 -5.14 7.95 31.30
C CYS A 123 -5.89 8.80 32.33
N GLN A 124 -7.03 8.28 32.79
CA GLN A 124 -7.75 8.75 33.97
C GLN A 124 -8.18 7.53 34.82
N PRO A 125 -8.30 7.67 36.16
CA PRO A 125 -8.92 6.65 37.00
C PRO A 125 -10.38 6.39 36.58
N TYR A 126 -10.73 5.11 36.50
CA TYR A 126 -12.07 4.61 36.20
C TYR A 126 -12.31 3.30 37.00
N PRO A 127 -12.44 3.40 38.35
CA PRO A 127 -12.40 2.26 39.27
C PRO A 127 -13.38 1.14 38.92
N GLU A 128 -14.55 1.51 38.39
CA GLU A 128 -15.67 0.63 38.06
C GLU A 128 -15.33 -0.32 36.89
N GLY A 129 -14.39 0.06 36.02
CA GLY A 129 -13.91 -0.69 34.85
C GLY A 129 -14.94 -0.85 33.71
N LYS A 130 -16.23 -0.80 34.02
CA LYS A 130 -17.39 -0.92 33.12
C LYS A 130 -18.40 0.19 33.41
N MET A 131 -19.33 0.47 32.52
CA MET A 131 -20.52 1.23 32.92
C MET A 131 -21.39 0.31 33.79
N ALA A 132 -21.76 0.76 35.00
CA ALA A 132 -22.66 0.03 35.88
C ALA A 132 -24.10 0.07 35.34
N THR A 133 -24.50 1.17 34.72
CA THR A 133 -25.83 1.39 34.15
C THR A 133 -25.76 2.00 32.74
N ALA A 134 -26.88 2.01 32.00
CA ALA A 134 -26.91 2.48 30.61
C ALA A 134 -26.89 4.01 30.44
N ASP A 135 -27.01 4.80 31.52
CA ASP A 135 -27.08 6.26 31.46
C ASP A 135 -25.70 6.92 31.67
N VAL A 136 -25.11 7.41 30.59
CA VAL A 136 -23.85 8.17 30.59
C VAL A 136 -23.88 9.43 31.48
N ASN A 137 -25.05 9.94 31.87
CA ASN A 137 -25.15 11.11 32.76
C ASN A 137 -24.98 10.74 34.23
N ARG A 138 -25.25 9.49 34.65
CA ARG A 138 -24.85 8.97 35.95
C ARG A 138 -23.39 8.51 35.96
N GLU A 139 -22.96 7.79 34.92
CA GLU A 139 -21.64 7.13 34.91
C GLU A 139 -20.45 8.08 34.69
N PHE A 140 -20.60 9.11 33.83
CA PHE A 140 -19.45 9.91 33.36
C PHE A 140 -19.43 11.33 33.91
N LYS A 141 -18.22 11.84 34.21
CA LYS A 141 -17.96 13.26 34.47
C LYS A 141 -17.80 13.98 33.12
N HIS A 142 -17.93 15.31 33.11
CA HIS A 142 -17.84 16.07 31.85
C HIS A 142 -16.47 15.89 31.16
N HIS A 143 -15.36 15.85 31.91
CA HIS A 143 -14.01 15.57 31.40
C HIS A 143 -13.68 14.08 31.15
N THR A 144 -14.58 13.12 31.41
CA THR A 144 -14.29 11.68 31.28
C THR A 144 -14.00 11.27 29.83
N ILE A 145 -12.79 10.77 29.57
CA ILE A 145 -12.36 10.16 28.30
C ILE A 145 -13.39 9.15 27.78
N ARG A 146 -13.86 9.34 26.54
CA ARG A 146 -14.89 8.50 25.89
C ARG A 146 -14.93 8.67 24.38
N ASN A 147 -15.38 7.63 23.68
CA ASN A 147 -15.73 7.76 22.26
C ASN A 147 -17.09 8.49 22.10
N GLY A 148 -17.96 8.42 23.09
CA GLY A 148 -19.34 8.91 23.02
C GLY A 148 -20.22 7.96 22.22
N GLN A 149 -21.52 8.09 22.40
CA GLN A 149 -22.53 7.25 21.74
C GLN A 149 -23.19 7.90 20.52
N LEU A 150 -22.95 9.19 20.29
CA LEU A 150 -23.40 9.94 19.11
C LEU A 150 -22.22 10.48 18.29
N ILE A 151 -22.45 10.63 16.98
CA ILE A 151 -21.43 11.08 16.01
C ILE A 151 -21.11 12.58 16.05
N ASN A 152 -21.85 13.37 16.82
CA ASN A 152 -21.75 14.83 16.89
C ASN A 152 -20.45 15.33 17.54
N GLN A 153 -19.99 16.51 17.14
CA GLN A 153 -18.85 17.20 17.77
C GLN A 153 -19.32 17.96 19.03
N GLN A 154 -18.49 17.99 20.08
CA GLN A 154 -18.69 18.85 21.25
C GLN A 154 -18.80 20.33 20.85
N THR A 155 -19.71 21.09 21.45
CA THR A 155 -19.78 22.55 21.31
C THR A 155 -18.65 23.24 22.11
N PHE A 156 -18.43 24.53 21.90
CA PHE A 156 -17.46 25.33 22.67
C PHE A 156 -17.97 26.75 22.84
N LYS A 157 -17.89 27.29 24.06
CA LYS A 157 -18.21 28.68 24.38
C LYS A 157 -17.18 29.22 25.39
N VAL A 158 -16.42 30.22 24.97
CA VAL A 158 -15.32 30.82 25.74
C VAL A 158 -15.82 31.32 27.10
N GLY A 159 -15.09 31.03 28.18
CA GLY A 159 -15.40 31.46 29.55
C GLY A 159 -16.61 30.79 30.22
N ALA A 160 -17.44 30.05 29.49
CA ALA A 160 -18.64 29.44 30.02
C ALA A 160 -18.34 28.15 30.81
N ARG A 161 -19.16 27.87 31.83
CA ARG A 161 -19.09 26.64 32.63
C ARG A 161 -19.18 25.37 31.78
N GLU A 162 -18.25 24.45 31.97
CA GLU A 162 -18.12 23.16 31.25
C GLU A 162 -19.48 22.43 31.18
N ASN A 163 -20.16 22.30 32.31
CA ASN A 163 -21.43 21.58 32.41
C ASN A 163 -22.63 22.18 31.65
N SER A 164 -22.52 23.41 31.13
CA SER A 164 -23.57 24.05 30.33
C SER A 164 -23.58 23.70 28.85
N TYR A 165 -22.50 23.08 28.34
CA TYR A 165 -22.40 22.74 26.92
C TYR A 165 -21.65 21.43 26.61
N ILE A 166 -20.81 20.90 27.52
CA ILE A 166 -20.14 19.60 27.31
C ILE A 166 -21.13 18.44 27.50
N ARG A 167 -21.40 17.75 26.39
CA ARG A 167 -22.31 16.60 26.30
C ARG A 167 -21.60 15.31 26.70
N ARG A 168 -22.19 14.55 27.64
CA ARG A 168 -21.64 13.27 28.16
C ARG A 168 -21.87 12.09 27.22
N ASP A 169 -22.86 12.21 26.34
CA ASP A 169 -23.19 11.31 25.24
C ASP A 169 -22.36 11.57 23.96
N PHE A 170 -21.66 12.70 23.87
CA PHE A 170 -20.76 13.02 22.77
C PHE A 170 -19.31 12.62 23.11
N GLY A 171 -18.52 12.36 22.07
CA GLY A 171 -17.11 11.98 22.23
C GLY A 171 -16.26 13.04 22.91
N LEU A 172 -15.27 12.61 23.68
CA LEU A 172 -14.30 13.48 24.34
C LEU A 172 -12.97 12.74 24.47
N HIS A 173 -11.98 13.17 23.69
CA HIS A 173 -10.62 12.62 23.77
C HIS A 173 -9.68 13.55 24.55
N GLU A 174 -9.78 14.87 24.38
CA GLU A 174 -9.05 15.86 25.18
C GLU A 174 -10.01 16.73 26.03
N PRO A 175 -9.64 17.16 27.26
CA PRO A 175 -10.49 17.99 28.10
C PRO A 175 -10.69 19.41 27.53
N VAL A 176 -11.90 19.98 27.67
CA VAL A 176 -12.16 21.36 27.22
C VAL A 176 -11.30 22.41 27.93
N ASN A 177 -10.93 22.16 29.19
CA ASN A 177 -10.07 23.06 29.98
C ASN A 177 -8.60 23.07 29.51
N TYR A 178 -8.16 22.06 28.75
CA TYR A 178 -6.89 22.12 28.01
C TYR A 178 -7.04 23.05 26.80
N TYR A 179 -8.05 22.81 25.95
CA TYR A 179 -8.31 23.64 24.77
C TYR A 179 -8.54 25.12 25.11
N GLU A 180 -9.29 25.45 26.17
CA GLU A 180 -9.53 26.86 26.52
C GLU A 180 -8.25 27.59 26.96
N ALA A 181 -7.32 26.91 27.65
CA ALA A 181 -6.04 27.52 28.01
C ALA A 181 -5.24 27.93 26.75
N TYR A 182 -5.21 27.08 25.72
CA TYR A 182 -4.54 27.40 24.45
C TYR A 182 -5.37 28.30 23.52
N TYR A 183 -6.69 28.33 23.66
CA TYR A 183 -7.54 29.35 23.03
C TYR A 183 -7.26 30.76 23.58
N ARG A 184 -6.81 30.89 24.83
CA ARG A 184 -6.39 32.14 25.47
C ARG A 184 -4.92 32.51 25.16
N ARG A 185 -4.04 31.52 24.98
CA ARG A 185 -2.59 31.68 24.73
C ARG A 185 -2.28 32.32 23.37
N GLU A 186 -1.33 33.26 23.32
CA GLU A 186 -0.73 33.73 22.06
C GLU A 186 0.05 32.59 21.37
N ARG A 187 0.12 32.61 20.04
CA ARG A 187 0.94 31.66 19.27
C ARG A 187 2.43 31.97 19.40
N HIS A 188 3.28 30.96 19.21
CA HIS A 188 4.72 31.17 19.20
C HIS A 188 5.18 31.85 17.90
N LYS A 189 5.68 33.10 18.02
CA LYS A 189 5.89 33.99 16.87
C LYS A 189 7.06 33.59 15.96
N ASN A 190 8.01 32.78 16.45
CA ASN A 190 9.17 32.29 15.68
C ASN A 190 8.89 31.03 14.81
N LEU A 191 7.65 30.56 14.73
CA LEU A 191 7.29 29.39 13.91
C LEU A 191 7.29 29.71 12.40
N PHE A 192 7.81 28.79 11.58
CA PHE A 192 7.79 28.89 10.11
C PHE A 192 6.35 28.91 9.56
N THR A 193 6.04 29.96 8.81
CA THR A 193 4.75 30.29 8.21
C THR A 193 4.94 31.11 6.90
N PRO A 194 5.46 30.50 5.81
CA PRO A 194 5.64 31.16 4.52
C PRO A 194 4.31 31.61 3.89
N ASP A 195 4.39 32.50 2.90
CA ASP A 195 3.27 33.07 2.11
C ASP A 195 2.12 33.74 2.88
N GLN A 196 2.19 33.85 4.22
CA GLN A 196 1.22 34.57 5.06
C GLN A 196 1.26 36.11 4.87
N THR A 197 2.14 36.61 4.00
CA THR A 197 2.33 38.04 3.68
C THR A 197 1.28 38.58 2.70
N ASN A 198 0.58 37.72 1.97
CA ASN A 198 -0.43 38.13 0.99
C ASN A 198 -1.75 38.50 1.70
N LYS A 199 -2.35 39.66 1.40
CA LYS A 199 -3.47 40.26 2.17
C LYS A 199 -4.67 39.32 2.39
N ASN A 200 -4.90 38.38 1.47
CA ASN A 200 -6.02 37.44 1.51
C ASN A 200 -5.68 36.05 2.13
N LYS A 201 -4.43 35.82 2.58
CA LYS A 201 -3.94 34.52 3.09
C LYS A 201 -3.28 34.59 4.49
N LYS A 202 -3.47 35.68 5.24
CA LYS A 202 -2.88 35.86 6.59
C LYS A 202 -3.56 34.98 7.66
N LEU A 203 -2.80 34.50 8.66
CA LEU A 203 -3.33 33.91 9.90
C LEU A 203 -4.40 34.81 10.52
N ARG A 204 -5.55 34.24 10.90
CA ARG A 204 -6.71 35.02 11.34
C ARG A 204 -6.53 35.77 12.66
N ALA A 205 -5.70 35.27 13.58
CA ALA A 205 -5.23 35.99 14.78
C ALA A 205 -4.00 35.32 15.39
N ASP A 206 -3.28 36.01 16.28
CA ASP A 206 -2.12 35.47 17.00
C ASP A 206 -2.53 34.67 18.25
N ARG A 207 -3.05 33.45 18.06
CA ARG A 207 -3.39 32.50 19.15
C ARG A 207 -2.97 31.08 18.79
N ALA A 208 -2.72 30.22 19.78
CA ALA A 208 -2.27 28.83 19.60
C ALA A 208 -3.28 27.88 18.88
N ILE A 209 -4.39 28.41 18.38
CA ILE A 209 -5.33 27.72 17.47
C ILE A 209 -5.13 28.07 15.99
N TYR A 210 -4.23 29.01 15.66
CA TYR A 210 -3.93 29.46 14.30
C TYR A 210 -2.49 29.12 13.91
N THR A 211 -2.35 28.24 12.92
CA THR A 211 -1.08 27.69 12.45
C THR A 211 -1.03 27.70 10.92
N ARG A 212 0.14 27.39 10.32
CA ARG A 212 0.26 27.27 8.85
C ARG A 212 -0.74 26.26 8.26
N GLN A 213 -1.02 25.15 8.95
CA GLN A 213 -1.95 24.12 8.48
C GLN A 213 -3.41 24.35 8.93
N ASN A 214 -3.64 25.29 9.86
CA ASN A 214 -4.98 25.68 10.30
C ASN A 214 -5.14 27.22 10.37
N PRO A 215 -4.94 27.96 9.26
CA PRO A 215 -4.93 29.43 9.28
C PRO A 215 -6.30 30.03 9.60
N ALA A 216 -7.38 29.27 9.36
CA ALA A 216 -8.77 29.66 9.67
C ALA A 216 -9.20 29.40 11.13
N GLY A 217 -8.45 28.57 11.88
CA GLY A 217 -8.79 28.16 13.25
C GLY A 217 -9.95 27.17 13.34
N THR A 218 -10.06 26.25 12.39
CA THR A 218 -11.08 25.18 12.38
C THR A 218 -10.84 24.23 13.55
N ARG A 219 -11.82 24.10 14.46
CA ARG A 219 -11.73 23.22 15.64
C ARG A 219 -12.14 21.78 15.31
N ARG A 220 -11.33 20.81 15.73
CA ARG A 220 -11.58 19.37 15.66
C ARG A 220 -11.60 18.83 17.09
N GLY A 221 -12.76 18.35 17.56
CA GLY A 221 -12.99 18.05 18.99
C GLY A 221 -12.51 19.17 19.92
N PHE A 222 -11.46 18.89 20.69
CA PHE A 222 -10.74 19.86 21.55
C PHE A 222 -9.21 19.81 21.37
N GLU A 223 -8.76 19.27 20.25
CA GLU A 223 -7.35 19.24 19.86
C GLU A 223 -6.77 20.66 19.74
N VAL A 224 -5.54 20.87 20.21
CA VAL A 224 -4.78 22.13 20.10
C VAL A 224 -3.89 22.13 18.86
N PRO A 225 -4.18 22.92 17.81
CA PRO A 225 -3.43 22.91 16.55
C PRO A 225 -1.93 23.18 16.68
N GLU A 226 -1.50 23.99 17.65
CA GLU A 226 -0.08 24.29 17.84
C GLU A 226 0.72 23.13 18.49
N GLU A 227 0.12 22.33 19.37
CA GLU A 227 0.72 21.08 19.91
C GLU A 227 0.83 19.98 18.84
N ARG A 228 -0.09 20.06 17.87
CA ARG A 228 -0.35 19.06 16.85
C ARG A 228 0.52 19.23 15.60
N ASP A 229 0.61 20.46 15.09
CA ASP A 229 1.40 20.79 13.89
C ASP A 229 2.92 20.85 14.18
N TYR A 230 3.30 21.06 15.44
CA TYR A 230 4.69 21.33 15.82
C TYR A 230 5.16 20.43 16.98
N TYR A 231 5.92 19.40 16.61
CA TYR A 231 6.64 18.52 17.53
C TYR A 231 8.16 18.62 17.28
N PRO A 232 9.01 18.77 18.31
CA PRO A 232 8.69 18.72 19.74
C PRO A 232 7.90 19.96 20.18
N TYR A 233 6.98 19.80 21.13
CA TYR A 233 6.14 20.91 21.59
C TYR A 233 6.72 21.56 22.84
N TRP A 234 6.72 22.90 22.87
CA TRP A 234 7.28 23.72 23.96
C TRP A 234 6.24 24.13 25.01
N GLY A 235 5.01 23.63 24.92
CA GLY A 235 3.96 23.83 25.91
C GLY A 235 3.61 22.52 26.63
N PRO A 236 3.07 22.57 27.86
CA PRO A 236 2.64 21.37 28.56
C PRO A 236 1.45 20.70 27.84
N SER A 237 1.60 19.42 27.51
CA SER A 237 0.58 18.57 26.87
C SER A 237 -0.04 17.59 27.88
N PRO A 238 -1.32 17.18 27.71
CA PRO A 238 -1.93 16.08 28.47
C PRO A 238 -1.40 14.69 28.08
N TRP A 239 -0.72 14.60 26.93
CA TRP A 239 -0.18 13.36 26.39
C TRP A 239 1.18 13.03 27.01
N LYS A 240 1.36 11.74 27.35
CA LYS A 240 2.61 11.18 27.87
C LYS A 240 3.25 10.35 26.76
N ASP A 241 4.52 10.61 26.48
CA ASP A 241 5.23 9.93 25.41
C ASP A 241 5.64 8.51 25.84
N ILE A 242 5.60 7.58 24.90
CA ILE A 242 6.01 6.18 25.07
C ILE A 242 7.34 5.96 24.35
N ALA A 243 7.38 6.34 23.08
CA ALA A 243 8.55 6.23 22.22
C ALA A 243 8.47 7.25 21.08
N ILE A 244 9.64 7.74 20.68
CA ILE A 244 9.83 8.67 19.57
C ILE A 244 10.76 8.00 18.56
N MET A 245 10.22 7.69 17.39
CA MET A 245 10.86 6.90 16.35
C MET A 245 11.22 7.78 15.15
N VAL A 246 12.51 8.04 14.93
CA VAL A 246 13.04 9.02 13.95
C VAL A 246 13.69 8.38 12.72
N SER A 247 13.85 9.10 11.60
CA SER A 247 14.56 8.59 10.41
C SER A 247 16.05 8.97 10.30
N ASP A 248 16.57 9.85 11.16
CA ASP A 248 17.92 10.41 11.03
C ASP A 248 18.59 10.85 12.37
N ASN A 249 19.91 11.07 12.35
CA ASN A 249 20.73 11.42 13.52
C ASN A 249 20.51 12.84 14.07
N LYS A 250 20.08 13.79 13.24
CA LYS A 250 19.87 15.20 13.62
C LYS A 250 18.53 15.34 14.33
N THR A 251 17.48 14.69 13.83
CA THR A 251 16.22 14.56 14.56
C THR A 251 16.40 13.76 15.84
N ALA A 252 17.20 12.68 15.85
CA ALA A 252 17.49 11.90 17.07
C ALA A 252 17.98 12.79 18.21
N ARG A 253 19.08 13.53 18.01
CA ARG A 253 19.65 14.44 19.03
C ARG A 253 18.66 15.48 19.52
N LEU A 254 17.88 16.07 18.61
CA LEU A 254 16.86 17.08 18.96
C LEU A 254 15.70 16.46 19.77
N MET A 255 15.40 15.17 19.60
CA MET A 255 14.48 14.43 20.48
C MET A 255 15.13 14.07 21.82
N ASP A 256 16.39 13.63 21.84
CA ASP A 256 17.15 13.35 23.07
C ASP A 256 17.22 14.59 23.98
N GLU A 257 17.54 15.76 23.41
CA GLU A 257 17.53 17.05 24.12
C GLU A 257 16.13 17.42 24.65
N HIS A 258 15.08 17.14 23.87
CA HIS A 258 13.70 17.41 24.29
C HIS A 258 13.24 16.54 25.46
N VAL A 259 13.44 15.22 25.39
CA VAL A 259 12.92 14.27 26.40
C VAL A 259 13.66 14.38 27.74
N ASN A 260 14.91 14.87 27.71
CA ASN A 260 15.72 15.13 28.89
C ASN A 260 15.52 16.55 29.46
N SER A 261 14.58 17.35 28.94
CA SER A 261 14.18 18.65 29.50
C SER A 261 12.85 18.51 30.28
N PRO A 262 12.87 18.33 31.62
CA PRO A 262 11.75 17.74 32.37
C PRO A 262 10.66 18.74 32.78
N HIS A 263 10.62 19.94 32.19
CA HIS A 263 9.91 21.09 32.76
C HIS A 263 9.19 21.94 31.72
N TYR A 264 7.95 22.32 32.06
CA TYR A 264 7.09 23.19 31.26
C TYR A 264 6.45 24.25 32.15
N ASP A 265 6.51 25.49 31.71
CA ASP A 265 6.01 26.64 32.46
C ASP A 265 4.83 27.30 31.74
N MET A 266 3.92 27.93 32.50
CA MET A 266 2.85 28.77 31.97
C MET A 266 2.65 30.03 32.80
N CYS A 267 2.24 31.12 32.15
CA CYS A 267 1.82 32.32 32.85
C CYS A 267 0.42 32.15 33.46
N ILE A 268 0.31 32.27 34.79
CA ILE A 268 -0.96 32.20 35.53
C ILE A 268 -1.30 33.57 36.10
N MET A 269 -2.53 34.06 35.89
CA MET A 269 -2.98 35.39 36.33
C MET A 269 -4.27 35.33 37.15
N PRO A 270 -4.43 36.18 38.18
CA PRO A 270 -5.72 36.43 38.83
C PRO A 270 -6.79 36.94 37.87
N THR A 271 -8.05 36.56 38.09
CA THR A 271 -9.19 37.06 37.30
C THR A 271 -9.50 38.54 37.53
N THR A 272 -8.91 39.14 38.56
CA THR A 272 -9.12 40.53 39.00
C THR A 272 -8.05 41.50 38.49
N LEU A 273 -7.06 41.05 37.71
CA LEU A 273 -6.07 41.94 37.11
C LEU A 273 -6.70 42.77 35.97
N PRO A 274 -6.55 44.11 35.97
CA PRO A 274 -6.95 44.95 34.85
C PRO A 274 -6.32 44.47 33.53
N GLY A 275 -7.13 44.40 32.47
CA GLY A 275 -6.69 43.94 31.14
C GLY A 275 -6.60 42.41 30.97
N ASN A 276 -6.74 41.61 32.03
CA ASN A 276 -6.89 40.15 31.88
C ASN A 276 -8.30 39.78 31.41
N ILE A 277 -8.43 38.71 30.61
CA ILE A 277 -9.73 38.16 30.23
C ILE A 277 -10.25 37.31 31.39
N ASN A 278 -11.44 37.65 31.90
CA ASN A 278 -12.15 36.91 32.95
C ASN A 278 -11.92 35.38 32.86
N CYS A 279 -11.48 34.80 33.97
CA CYS A 279 -11.19 33.38 34.04
C CYS A 279 -12.46 32.53 33.84
N PRO A 280 -12.35 31.24 33.46
CA PRO A 280 -13.53 30.42 33.18
C PRO A 280 -14.44 30.30 34.41
N THR A 281 -15.75 30.23 34.21
CA THR A 281 -16.68 29.91 35.31
C THR A 281 -16.52 28.45 35.73
N GLU A 282 -16.32 28.20 37.02
CA GLU A 282 -16.34 26.87 37.62
C GLU A 282 -17.74 26.24 37.50
N ASN A 283 -17.81 24.90 37.56
CA ASN A 283 -19.10 24.18 37.49
C ASN A 283 -20.07 24.51 38.65
N ASN A 284 -19.59 25.18 39.71
CA ASN A 284 -20.33 25.67 40.88
C ASN A 284 -20.83 27.13 40.73
N LEU A 285 -20.80 27.71 39.53
CA LEU A 285 -21.15 29.10 39.18
C LEU A 285 -20.18 30.20 39.66
N ARG A 286 -19.07 29.88 40.32
CA ARG A 286 -18.06 30.88 40.73
C ARG A 286 -17.09 31.19 39.59
N LEU A 287 -16.64 32.44 39.50
CA LEU A 287 -15.55 32.83 38.59
C LEU A 287 -14.23 32.29 39.17
N ALA A 288 -13.46 31.52 38.39
CA ALA A 288 -12.20 30.96 38.87
C ALA A 288 -11.23 32.08 39.28
N LYS A 289 -10.63 31.98 40.48
CA LYS A 289 -9.80 33.07 41.03
C LYS A 289 -8.54 33.37 40.21
N LYS A 290 -8.01 32.38 39.47
CA LYS A 290 -6.85 32.47 38.57
C LYS A 290 -7.11 31.68 37.29
N CYS A 291 -6.35 31.95 36.24
CA CYS A 291 -6.38 31.21 34.98
C CYS A 291 -5.05 31.34 34.21
N VAL A 292 -4.89 30.52 33.17
CA VAL A 292 -3.83 30.69 32.16
C VAL A 292 -4.02 32.01 31.41
N ALA A 293 -2.97 32.81 31.40
CA ALA A 293 -2.90 34.08 30.67
C ALA A 293 -2.48 33.88 29.20
N LYS A 294 -2.52 34.97 28.41
CA LYS A 294 -2.12 34.92 27.00
C LYS A 294 -0.60 34.80 26.77
N TYR A 295 0.20 35.18 27.77
CA TYR A 295 1.65 35.35 27.65
C TYR A 295 2.42 34.01 27.64
N ILE A 296 3.45 33.94 26.78
CA ILE A 296 4.21 32.71 26.50
C ILE A 296 5.70 32.80 26.86
N THR A 297 6.14 33.96 27.35
CA THR A 297 7.48 34.22 27.88
C THR A 297 7.36 34.55 29.36
N LYS A 298 8.45 34.39 30.12
CA LYS A 298 8.48 34.83 31.52
C LYS A 298 8.43 36.35 31.58
N GLU A 299 9.16 37.02 30.71
CA GLU A 299 9.36 38.46 30.66
C GLU A 299 8.04 39.21 30.40
N ASP A 300 7.19 38.69 29.51
CA ASP A 300 5.86 39.27 29.27
C ASP A 300 4.86 38.89 30.37
N CYS A 301 5.04 37.74 31.03
CA CYS A 301 4.22 37.35 32.18
C CYS A 301 4.46 38.28 33.39
N ASP A 302 5.73 38.45 33.77
CA ASP A 302 6.16 39.22 34.92
C ASP A 302 5.85 40.72 34.71
N ARG A 303 6.08 41.27 33.51
CA ARG A 303 5.71 42.66 33.14
C ARG A 303 4.21 42.95 33.23
N ASN A 304 3.36 41.93 33.24
CA ASN A 304 1.91 42.05 33.34
C ASN A 304 1.36 41.55 34.70
N ASN A 305 2.19 41.49 35.74
CA ASN A 305 1.84 41.02 37.09
C ASN A 305 1.31 39.57 37.15
N GLY A 306 1.72 38.73 36.20
CA GLY A 306 1.44 37.30 36.22
C GLY A 306 2.35 36.52 37.16
N THR A 307 2.09 35.22 37.30
CA THR A 307 2.96 34.28 37.99
C THR A 307 3.44 33.22 37.00
N TRP A 308 4.70 33.29 36.59
CA TRP A 308 5.32 32.26 35.77
C TRP A 308 5.42 30.94 36.57
N THR A 309 4.59 29.97 36.21
CA THR A 309 4.30 28.79 37.05
C THR A 309 4.82 27.53 36.38
N LYS A 310 5.70 26.82 37.09
CA LYS A 310 6.37 25.59 36.67
C LYS A 310 5.56 24.35 37.04
N PHE A 311 5.21 23.53 36.05
CA PHE A 311 4.40 22.32 36.20
C PHE A 311 5.21 21.03 35.98
N ILE A 312 4.83 19.97 36.70
CA ILE A 312 5.26 18.60 36.37
C ILE A 312 4.22 18.01 35.42
N THR A 313 4.62 17.72 34.18
CA THR A 313 3.78 17.13 33.13
C THR A 313 3.92 15.63 33.04
N ASN A 314 5.16 15.13 32.99
CA ASN A 314 5.47 13.71 32.74
C ASN A 314 5.37 12.84 34.01
N TYR A 315 4.17 12.76 34.60
CA TYR A 315 3.91 11.95 35.79
C TYR A 315 2.79 10.92 35.53
N LEU A 316 2.90 9.73 36.09
CA LEU A 316 1.89 8.66 35.98
C LEU A 316 0.62 9.05 36.72
N GLU A 317 0.73 9.27 38.03
CA GLU A 317 -0.37 9.65 38.92
C GLU A 317 0.12 10.39 40.17
N LYS A 318 -0.83 10.90 40.95
CA LYS A 318 -0.58 11.65 42.20
C LYS A 318 -0.70 10.68 43.38
N THR A 319 0.26 10.69 44.30
CA THR A 319 0.32 9.77 45.46
C THR A 319 -0.82 9.93 46.48
N ALA A 320 -1.69 10.94 46.31
CA ALA A 320 -2.73 11.34 47.27
C ALA A 320 -2.24 11.64 48.70
N GLY A 321 -0.92 11.76 48.92
CA GLY A 321 -0.29 11.91 50.24
C GLY A 321 0.16 10.59 50.88
N ILE A 322 -0.17 9.43 50.30
CA ILE A 322 0.26 8.12 50.80
C ILE A 322 1.67 7.83 50.27
N LEU A 323 2.67 8.26 51.04
CA LEU A 323 4.09 8.02 50.72
C LEU A 323 4.55 6.60 51.09
N SER A 324 3.89 5.96 52.06
CA SER A 324 4.27 4.64 52.61
C SER A 324 4.15 3.46 51.64
N THR A 325 3.51 3.66 50.48
CA THR A 325 3.40 2.66 49.40
C THR A 325 4.35 2.91 48.23
N CYS A 326 5.12 4.01 48.27
CA CYS A 326 5.92 4.51 47.14
C CYS A 326 7.42 4.43 47.43
N HIS A 327 8.01 3.25 47.31
CA HIS A 327 9.47 3.04 47.40
C HIS A 327 10.14 3.23 46.03
N THR A 328 11.41 3.64 46.01
CA THR A 328 12.24 3.82 44.81
C THR A 328 12.76 2.51 44.21
N GLU A 329 11.95 1.44 44.27
CA GLU A 329 12.26 0.17 43.61
C GLU A 329 11.81 0.17 42.15
N GLY A 330 12.50 -0.60 41.31
CA GLY A 330 12.00 -0.99 39.98
C GLY A 330 11.97 0.10 38.90
N GLY A 331 12.41 1.32 39.19
CA GLY A 331 12.38 2.46 38.27
C GLY A 331 11.22 3.44 38.49
N MET A 332 10.59 3.41 39.68
CA MET A 332 9.65 4.45 40.10
C MET A 332 10.40 5.62 40.75
N GLU A 333 10.33 6.79 40.14
CA GLU A 333 10.86 8.05 40.70
C GLU A 333 9.72 8.91 41.27
N LEU A 334 9.99 9.61 42.37
CA LEU A 334 9.04 10.53 43.01
C LEU A 334 9.51 11.98 42.84
N ALA A 335 8.59 12.85 42.42
CA ALA A 335 8.83 14.29 42.33
C ALA A 335 7.82 15.08 43.17
N LYS A 336 8.25 16.24 43.67
CA LYS A 336 7.43 17.16 44.48
C LYS A 336 7.27 18.50 43.76
N GLY A 337 6.06 18.81 43.29
CA GLY A 337 5.80 20.03 42.53
C GLY A 337 4.32 20.20 42.22
N ILE A 338 3.97 21.19 41.39
CA ILE A 338 2.59 21.41 40.97
C ILE A 338 2.27 20.44 39.82
N PRO A 339 1.31 19.51 39.98
CA PRO A 339 0.95 18.56 38.91
C PRO A 339 0.19 19.28 37.79
N TYR A 340 0.50 18.94 36.54
CA TYR A 340 -0.26 19.43 35.39
C TYR A 340 -1.62 18.71 35.28
N GLU A 341 -2.70 19.38 35.68
CA GLU A 341 -4.06 18.84 35.57
C GLU A 341 -4.81 19.43 34.35
N PRO A 342 -4.76 18.80 33.16
CA PRO A 342 -5.34 19.35 31.93
C PRO A 342 -6.87 19.54 32.00
N HIS A 343 -7.56 18.81 32.87
CA HIS A 343 -8.98 18.98 33.12
C HIS A 343 -9.32 20.19 34.02
N LYS A 344 -8.32 20.94 34.52
CA LYS A 344 -8.48 22.19 35.30
C LYS A 344 -7.56 23.33 34.84
N ILE A 345 -6.68 23.13 33.86
CA ILE A 345 -5.58 24.07 33.59
C ILE A 345 -6.05 25.48 33.17
N SER A 346 -7.16 25.60 32.42
CA SER A 346 -7.78 26.91 32.13
C SER A 346 -8.16 27.72 33.38
N GLN A 347 -8.37 27.06 34.53
CA GLN A 347 -8.68 27.65 35.84
C GLN A 347 -7.42 27.75 36.75
N GLY A 348 -6.23 27.61 36.16
CA GLY A 348 -4.93 27.67 36.84
C GLY A 348 -4.46 26.37 37.50
N ALA A 349 -5.24 25.28 37.40
CA ALA A 349 -5.11 24.06 38.21
C ALA A 349 -5.19 24.34 39.73
N ASP A 350 -4.94 23.33 40.58
CA ASP A 350 -5.05 23.51 42.05
C ASP A 350 -3.88 24.30 42.69
N LEU A 351 -2.79 24.50 41.93
CA LEU A 351 -1.53 25.16 42.35
C LEU A 351 -0.89 24.58 43.62
N ARG A 352 -1.27 23.38 44.06
CA ARG A 352 -0.76 22.75 45.28
C ARG A 352 0.43 21.85 44.96
N LYS A 353 1.57 22.10 45.61
CA LYS A 353 2.73 21.19 45.57
C LYS A 353 2.33 19.83 46.14
N GLN A 354 2.35 18.79 45.31
CA GLN A 354 1.99 17.41 45.61
C GLN A 354 3.15 16.47 45.26
N TYR A 355 3.18 15.28 45.86
CA TYR A 355 4.08 14.20 45.41
C TYR A 355 3.41 13.42 44.28
N VAL A 356 4.14 13.21 43.19
CA VAL A 356 3.71 12.46 42.00
C VAL A 356 4.73 11.38 41.66
N VAL A 357 4.23 10.26 41.13
CA VAL A 357 5.06 9.20 40.56
C VAL A 357 5.40 9.63 39.14
N LEU A 358 6.68 9.80 38.81
CA LEU A 358 7.10 10.17 37.46
C LEU A 358 6.80 9.04 36.46
N HIS A 359 6.53 9.41 35.21
CA HIS A 359 6.56 8.48 34.09
C HIS A 359 8.00 8.36 33.59
N LYS A 360 8.38 7.17 33.12
CA LYS A 360 9.70 6.94 32.53
C LYS A 360 9.94 7.92 31.38
N THR A 361 11.18 8.34 31.15
CA THR A 361 11.57 8.98 29.90
C THR A 361 11.19 8.09 28.70
N PRO A 362 10.59 8.65 27.64
CA PRO A 362 10.22 7.89 26.44
C PRO A 362 11.46 7.41 25.70
N ASP A 363 11.33 6.28 24.99
CA ASP A 363 12.43 5.72 24.21
C ASP A 363 12.63 6.48 22.90
N VAL A 364 13.73 7.23 22.76
CA VAL A 364 14.17 7.84 21.49
C VAL A 364 14.99 6.82 20.71
N ILE A 365 14.49 6.42 19.54
CA ILE A 365 15.05 5.33 18.72
C ILE A 365 14.87 5.61 17.23
N PHE A 366 15.55 4.84 16.37
CA PHE A 366 15.25 4.85 14.94
C PHE A 366 13.92 4.14 14.64
N ALA A 367 13.14 4.74 13.74
CA ALA A 367 11.94 4.12 13.19
C ALA A 367 12.29 2.83 12.42
N PRO A 368 11.45 1.78 12.48
CA PRO A 368 11.55 0.62 11.60
C PRO A 368 11.61 1.09 10.14
N SER A 369 12.67 0.74 9.41
CA SER A 369 12.89 1.33 8.09
C SER A 369 11.86 0.81 7.08
N THR A 370 11.00 1.66 6.54
CA THR A 370 9.98 1.29 5.55
C THR A 370 10.26 1.99 4.23
N VAL A 371 10.12 1.28 3.13
CA VAL A 371 10.05 1.88 1.79
C VAL A 371 8.67 2.55 1.59
N VAL A 372 8.53 3.55 0.70
CA VAL A 372 7.22 4.20 0.39
C VAL A 372 6.18 3.16 -0.02
N ASN A 373 5.23 2.83 0.88
CA ASN A 373 4.38 1.67 0.68
C ASN A 373 3.08 1.71 1.51
N HIS A 374 1.93 1.55 0.84
CA HIS A 374 0.60 1.61 1.45
C HIS A 374 0.28 0.57 2.53
N ASN A 375 1.14 -0.43 2.75
CA ASN A 375 0.94 -1.49 3.74
C ASN A 375 1.99 -1.46 4.86
N GLY A 376 2.82 -0.40 4.93
CA GLY A 376 3.78 -0.10 6.00
C GLY A 376 4.70 -1.23 6.45
N MET A 377 4.93 -2.23 5.59
CA MET A 377 5.90 -3.28 5.88
C MET A 377 7.31 -2.69 5.76
N ASN A 378 8.17 -3.07 6.70
CA ASN A 378 9.54 -2.62 6.81
C ASN A 378 10.49 -3.42 5.87
N MET A 379 11.72 -2.95 5.72
CA MET A 379 12.76 -3.58 4.89
C MET A 379 13.25 -4.93 5.44
N GLU A 380 12.74 -5.36 6.60
CA GLU A 380 13.00 -6.67 7.22
C GLU A 380 11.84 -7.65 6.98
N GLY A 381 10.90 -7.30 6.08
CA GLY A 381 9.78 -8.16 5.67
C GLY A 381 8.61 -8.22 6.65
N LYS A 382 8.63 -7.41 7.70
CA LYS A 382 7.70 -7.44 8.84
C LYS A 382 6.88 -6.15 8.91
N PHE A 383 5.87 -6.12 9.78
CA PHE A 383 5.15 -4.88 10.07
C PHE A 383 5.96 -3.94 10.94
N SER A 384 5.65 -2.64 10.83
CA SER A 384 6.19 -1.62 11.73
C SER A 384 5.45 -1.71 13.07
N SER A 385 6.16 -2.12 14.11
CA SER A 385 5.61 -2.24 15.46
C SER A 385 6.62 -1.85 16.54
N TYR A 386 6.11 -1.63 17.76
CA TYR A 386 6.88 -1.27 18.94
C TYR A 386 6.32 -1.99 20.17
N LYS A 387 7.21 -2.62 20.97
CA LYS A 387 6.82 -3.41 22.15
C LYS A 387 6.66 -2.52 23.38
N TRP A 388 5.45 -2.04 23.61
CA TRP A 388 5.13 -1.20 24.75
C TRP A 388 4.99 -2.03 26.04
N ASN A 389 5.83 -1.73 27.03
CA ASN A 389 5.63 -2.16 28.41
C ASN A 389 4.59 -1.25 29.06
N ILE A 390 3.40 -1.79 29.37
CA ILE A 390 2.31 -1.01 29.96
C ILE A 390 2.74 -0.49 31.35
N PRO A 391 2.59 0.80 31.68
CA PRO A 391 3.00 1.34 32.98
C PRO A 391 2.26 0.69 34.16
N CYS A 392 2.91 0.64 35.32
CA CYS A 392 2.27 0.33 36.60
C CYS A 392 1.63 1.60 37.18
N PHE A 393 0.44 1.49 37.78
CA PHE A 393 -0.17 2.56 38.58
C PHE A 393 -0.25 2.08 40.04
N PRO A 394 0.63 2.57 40.95
CA PRO A 394 0.63 2.22 42.38
C PRO A 394 -0.72 2.33 43.12
N THR A 395 -1.65 3.20 42.70
CA THR A 395 -3.03 3.24 43.22
C THR A 395 -3.83 1.97 42.94
N ASN A 396 -3.31 1.06 42.11
CA ASN A 396 -3.90 -0.22 41.75
C ASN A 396 -5.39 -0.08 41.30
N THR A 397 -5.70 1.07 40.69
CA THR A 397 -7.04 1.46 40.26
C THR A 397 -7.13 1.36 38.74
N THR A 398 -8.17 0.68 38.23
CA THR A 398 -8.43 0.56 36.78
C THR A 398 -8.40 1.93 36.10
N GLN A 399 -7.67 2.05 34.98
CA GLN A 399 -7.55 3.29 34.22
C GLN A 399 -8.30 3.17 32.89
N ARG A 400 -9.02 4.24 32.51
CA ARG A 400 -9.56 4.42 31.16
C ARG A 400 -8.61 5.34 30.40
N CYS A 401 -8.04 4.85 29.31
CA CYS A 401 -6.95 5.52 28.61
C CYS A 401 -7.22 5.66 27.12
N ILE A 402 -6.52 6.60 26.48
CA ILE A 402 -6.40 6.69 25.03
C ILE A 402 -4.95 6.41 24.68
N LEU A 403 -4.73 5.51 23.74
CA LEU A 403 -3.45 5.30 23.07
C LEU A 403 -3.49 5.99 21.70
N ARG A 404 -2.46 6.78 21.40
CA ARG A 404 -2.35 7.69 20.26
C ARG A 404 -1.07 7.39 19.48
N ILE A 405 -1.14 7.43 18.16
CA ILE A 405 0.02 7.46 17.26
C ILE A 405 -0.04 8.70 16.37
N ARG A 406 1.03 9.49 16.41
CA ARG A 406 1.24 10.62 15.49
C ARG A 406 2.35 10.28 14.50
N TYR A 407 2.20 10.77 13.26
CA TYR A 407 3.21 10.63 12.21
C TYR A 407 3.51 11.98 11.57
N ASN A 408 4.64 12.58 11.93
CA ASN A 408 5.07 13.92 11.51
C ASN A 408 6.23 13.84 10.52
N ILE A 409 6.08 14.40 9.32
CA ILE A 409 7.05 14.35 8.23
C ILE A 409 7.42 15.74 7.72
N THR A 410 8.67 15.92 7.32
CA THR A 410 9.16 17.12 6.63
C THR A 410 10.08 16.71 5.46
N SER A 411 10.47 17.65 4.60
CA SER A 411 11.43 17.42 3.51
C SER A 411 12.66 18.32 3.67
N ASP A 412 13.77 17.94 3.04
CA ASP A 412 15.04 18.67 3.11
C ASP A 412 14.97 20.11 2.56
N ASP A 413 13.89 20.45 1.84
CA ASP A 413 13.55 21.82 1.39
C ASP A 413 13.11 22.73 2.55
N VAL A 414 12.55 22.13 3.60
CA VAL A 414 12.01 22.76 4.80
C VAL A 414 12.41 21.90 6.02
N PRO A 415 13.72 21.86 6.36
CA PRO A 415 14.23 21.06 7.47
C PRO A 415 13.75 21.63 8.82
N ARG A 416 13.81 20.82 9.89
CA ARG A 416 13.18 21.19 11.19
C ARG A 416 13.66 22.48 11.83
N GLU A 417 14.84 22.99 11.51
CA GLU A 417 15.35 24.28 11.99
C GLU A 417 14.64 25.52 11.40
N PHE A 418 13.86 25.37 10.32
CA PHE A 418 13.17 26.51 9.70
C PHE A 418 12.23 27.21 10.68
N SER A 419 12.34 28.54 10.67
CA SER A 419 11.80 29.49 11.63
C SER A 419 11.06 30.62 10.92
N ALA A 420 10.51 31.58 11.66
CA ALA A 420 9.91 32.78 11.05
C ALA A 420 10.91 33.61 10.21
N LYS A 421 12.23 33.46 10.43
CA LYS A 421 13.30 34.08 9.63
C LYS A 421 13.44 33.49 8.22
N ASP A 422 12.89 32.30 8.00
CA ASP A 422 13.05 31.54 6.75
C ASP A 422 11.85 31.70 5.81
N ASN A 423 10.81 32.42 6.23
CA ASN A 423 9.52 32.57 5.53
C ASN A 423 9.62 33.09 4.09
N ASP A 424 10.66 33.87 3.75
CA ASP A 424 10.87 34.43 2.40
C ASP A 424 11.62 33.49 1.43
N LYS A 425 12.23 32.41 1.93
CA LYS A 425 13.03 31.46 1.13
C LYS A 425 12.19 30.57 0.21
N LEU A 426 10.87 30.57 0.38
CA LEU A 426 9.97 29.60 -0.23
C LEU A 426 8.61 30.27 -0.49
N LYS A 427 8.06 30.07 -1.68
CA LYS A 427 6.82 30.72 -2.17
C LYS A 427 6.06 29.78 -3.08
N ASN A 428 4.74 29.90 -3.11
CA ASN A 428 3.86 29.14 -3.99
C ASN A 428 4.16 29.43 -5.47
N ASP A 429 4.21 28.35 -6.24
CA ASP A 429 4.14 28.29 -7.70
C ASP A 429 5.07 29.27 -8.45
N PRO A 430 6.37 29.33 -8.11
CA PRO A 430 7.31 30.33 -8.61
C PRO A 430 7.67 30.11 -10.07
N THR A 431 8.15 31.16 -10.72
CA THR A 431 8.64 31.12 -12.10
C THR A 431 10.15 30.92 -12.18
N THR A 432 10.58 30.21 -13.23
CA THR A 432 11.98 30.01 -13.62
C THR A 432 12.11 30.21 -15.13
N LYS A 433 13.34 30.34 -15.65
CA LYS A 433 13.61 30.50 -17.08
C LYS A 433 14.06 29.20 -17.75
N ALA A 434 13.70 29.00 -19.01
CA ALA A 434 14.37 28.02 -19.86
C ALA A 434 15.79 28.49 -20.27
N THR A 435 16.58 27.61 -20.90
CA THR A 435 17.93 27.90 -21.39
C THR A 435 18.05 29.07 -22.39
N ASP A 436 16.94 29.53 -22.98
CA ASP A 436 16.91 30.74 -23.82
C ASP A 436 16.80 32.06 -23.04
N ASN A 437 16.71 32.00 -21.71
CA ASN A 437 16.46 33.10 -20.76
C ASN A 437 15.19 33.95 -21.03
N LYS A 438 14.40 33.59 -22.04
CA LYS A 438 13.24 34.35 -22.53
C LYS A 438 11.94 33.65 -22.15
N THR A 439 11.88 32.33 -22.30
CA THR A 439 10.72 31.49 -22.00
C THR A 439 10.56 31.31 -20.50
N ASP A 440 9.41 31.76 -19.98
CA ASP A 440 8.97 31.50 -18.61
C ASP A 440 8.47 30.06 -18.46
N LEU A 441 8.87 29.40 -17.38
CA LEU A 441 8.35 28.11 -16.92
C LEU A 441 7.84 28.29 -15.48
N GLN A 442 6.69 27.71 -15.16
CA GLN A 442 6.17 27.69 -13.79
C GLN A 442 6.55 26.38 -13.12
N LEU A 443 7.13 26.48 -11.93
CA LEU A 443 7.36 25.36 -11.02
C LEU A 443 6.06 25.16 -10.24
N ALA A 444 5.37 24.04 -10.43
CA ALA A 444 4.17 23.74 -9.63
C ALA A 444 4.63 23.32 -8.21
N LEU A 445 4.37 24.14 -7.19
CA LEU A 445 4.92 24.00 -5.83
C LEU A 445 4.02 24.70 -4.78
N ASP A 446 3.43 23.95 -3.86
CA ASP A 446 2.59 24.52 -2.78
C ASP A 446 3.30 24.51 -1.42
N THR A 447 3.43 25.68 -0.79
CA THR A 447 4.06 25.85 0.54
C THR A 447 3.22 25.30 1.69
N ALA A 448 1.99 24.86 1.44
CA ALA A 448 1.24 24.02 2.37
C ALA A 448 1.64 22.53 2.32
N GLN A 449 2.25 22.06 1.22
CA GLN A 449 2.62 20.65 1.00
C GLN A 449 4.06 20.33 1.40
N VAL A 450 5.00 21.26 1.18
CA VAL A 450 6.38 21.12 1.65
C VAL A 450 6.51 21.56 3.11
N GLY A 451 7.30 20.81 3.88
CA GLY A 451 7.52 21.04 5.30
C GLY A 451 6.41 20.54 6.24
N ARG A 452 6.81 20.03 7.42
CA ARG A 452 6.00 19.67 8.62
C ARG A 452 4.51 19.39 8.34
N THR A 453 4.18 18.16 7.93
CA THR A 453 2.79 17.67 7.93
C THR A 453 2.64 16.47 8.86
N PHE A 454 1.51 16.38 9.56
CA PHE A 454 1.25 15.32 10.54
C PHE A 454 -0.03 14.55 10.19
N GLN A 455 -0.18 13.37 10.77
CA GLN A 455 -1.48 12.71 10.99
C GLN A 455 -1.55 12.14 12.41
N ASP A 456 -2.77 11.87 12.87
CA ASP A 456 -3.06 11.31 14.18
C ASP A 456 -4.07 10.13 14.08
N ARG A 457 -3.95 9.13 14.95
CA ARG A 457 -4.89 8.01 15.16
C ARG A 457 -4.95 7.63 16.64
N SER A 458 -6.16 7.52 17.18
CA SER A 458 -6.42 7.16 18.60
C SER A 458 -7.23 5.87 18.77
N HIS A 459 -7.04 5.14 19.87
CA HIS A 459 -7.96 4.08 20.35
C HIS A 459 -8.15 4.17 21.88
N VAL A 460 -9.36 3.88 22.38
CA VAL A 460 -9.66 3.89 23.83
C VAL A 460 -9.47 2.48 24.41
N ILE A 461 -8.62 2.35 25.43
CA ILE A 461 -8.27 1.09 26.10
C ILE A 461 -8.62 1.15 27.60
N LEU A 462 -8.68 -0.02 28.23
CA LEU A 462 -8.75 -0.17 29.68
C LEU A 462 -7.45 -0.81 30.20
N LEU A 463 -6.81 -0.20 31.19
CA LEU A 463 -5.67 -0.77 31.90
C LEU A 463 -6.14 -1.30 33.27
N LYS A 464 -6.05 -2.61 33.47
CA LYS A 464 -6.52 -3.32 34.67
C LYS A 464 -5.40 -3.53 35.69
N PRO A 465 -5.66 -3.37 37.00
CA PRO A 465 -4.70 -3.67 38.05
C PRO A 465 -4.37 -5.17 38.12
N ARG A 466 -3.13 -5.49 38.50
CA ARG A 466 -2.67 -6.87 38.66
C ARG A 466 -3.26 -7.58 39.89
N SER A 467 -3.82 -6.85 40.86
CA SER A 467 -4.50 -7.47 42.01
C SER A 467 -5.71 -8.33 41.63
N LEU A 468 -6.27 -8.16 40.43
CA LEU A 468 -7.35 -8.99 39.89
C LEU A 468 -6.86 -10.37 39.42
N LEU A 469 -5.54 -10.59 39.35
CA LEU A 469 -4.94 -11.89 39.10
C LEU A 469 -4.70 -12.63 40.43
N PRO A 470 -4.88 -13.96 40.48
CA PRO A 470 -4.43 -14.80 41.59
C PRO A 470 -2.97 -14.54 41.96
N LEU A 471 -2.65 -14.54 43.26
CA LEU A 471 -1.34 -14.14 43.79
C LEU A 471 -0.15 -14.83 43.09
N LYS A 472 -0.28 -16.13 42.76
CA LYS A 472 0.73 -16.93 42.04
C LYS A 472 1.12 -16.38 40.66
N TYR A 473 0.28 -15.55 40.04
CA TYR A 473 0.46 -15.01 38.69
C TYR A 473 0.82 -13.52 38.65
N GLN A 474 0.65 -12.78 39.75
CA GLN A 474 0.87 -11.34 39.79
C GLN A 474 2.31 -10.92 39.41
N ARG A 475 3.29 -11.83 39.55
CA ARG A 475 4.71 -11.63 39.21
C ARG A 475 5.14 -12.13 37.81
N SER A 476 4.30 -12.88 37.09
CA SER A 476 4.62 -13.38 35.73
C SER A 476 4.57 -12.27 34.66
N ASN A 477 5.28 -12.45 33.54
CA ASN A 477 5.07 -11.59 32.38
C ASN A 477 3.75 -11.91 31.68
N ILE A 478 3.15 -10.92 31.03
CA ILE A 478 1.91 -11.04 30.27
C ILE A 478 2.15 -10.53 28.85
N TYR A 479 1.81 -11.35 27.85
CA TYR A 479 1.93 -11.03 26.43
C TYR A 479 0.56 -11.07 25.75
N TYR A 480 0.28 -10.07 24.92
CA TYR A 480 -0.99 -9.94 24.22
C TYR A 480 -0.90 -10.36 22.75
N ILE A 481 -1.92 -11.08 22.28
CA ILE A 481 -2.14 -11.37 20.86
C ILE A 481 -3.48 -10.75 20.45
N ALA A 482 -3.40 -9.71 19.62
CA ALA A 482 -4.56 -9.00 19.10
C ALA A 482 -5.13 -9.66 17.84
N GLY A 483 -6.45 -9.70 17.70
CA GLY A 483 -7.12 -9.81 16.40
C GLY A 483 -7.23 -8.43 15.76
N MET A 484 -6.68 -8.25 14.56
CA MET A 484 -6.64 -6.98 13.82
C MET A 484 -7.19 -7.13 12.41
N GLY A 485 -7.54 -5.99 11.77
CA GLY A 485 -8.01 -5.96 10.39
C GLY A 485 -9.53 -5.77 10.24
N LYS A 486 -9.99 -5.74 8.99
CA LYS A 486 -11.41 -5.65 8.60
C LYS A 486 -11.78 -6.83 7.72
N ARG A 487 -13.07 -7.14 7.63
CA ARG A 487 -13.58 -8.16 6.70
C ARG A 487 -13.57 -7.63 5.26
N GLY A 488 -13.13 -8.46 4.31
CA GLY A 488 -12.86 -8.11 2.92
C GLY A 488 -11.42 -8.44 2.49
N ASN A 489 -11.15 -8.38 1.19
CA ASN A 489 -9.81 -8.54 0.63
C ASN A 489 -8.97 -7.25 0.75
N ILE A 490 -7.70 -7.32 0.36
CA ILE A 490 -6.75 -6.19 0.44
C ILE A 490 -7.29 -4.88 -0.18
N VAL A 491 -7.99 -4.94 -1.32
CA VAL A 491 -8.55 -3.76 -2.02
C VAL A 491 -9.84 -3.26 -1.36
N GLN A 492 -10.67 -4.18 -0.87
CA GLN A 492 -11.89 -3.86 -0.12
C GLN A 492 -11.58 -3.18 1.22
N THR A 493 -10.53 -3.64 1.91
CA THR A 493 -10.13 -3.19 3.25
C THR A 493 -9.25 -1.94 3.23
N TYR A 494 -8.39 -1.78 2.21
CA TYR A 494 -7.51 -0.61 2.01
C TYR A 494 -8.23 0.72 2.30
N PRO A 495 -7.69 1.63 3.14
CA PRO A 495 -6.35 1.62 3.73
C PRO A 495 -6.24 0.91 5.10
N ALA A 496 -7.28 0.21 5.55
CA ALA A 496 -7.13 -0.76 6.63
C ALA A 496 -6.56 -2.08 6.08
N MET A 497 -6.18 -2.99 6.97
CA MET A 497 -5.69 -4.33 6.60
C MET A 497 -6.79 -5.39 6.64
N GLU A 498 -6.52 -6.51 5.95
CA GLU A 498 -7.25 -7.78 6.04
C GLU A 498 -7.12 -8.40 7.44
N TYR A 499 -8.01 -9.34 7.79
CA TYR A 499 -8.04 -9.97 9.12
C TYR A 499 -6.83 -10.87 9.41
N ARG A 500 -6.07 -10.55 10.46
CA ARG A 500 -4.88 -11.25 10.93
C ARG A 500 -4.76 -11.21 12.45
N PHE A 501 -3.95 -12.11 13.02
CA PHE A 501 -3.48 -11.99 14.39
C PHE A 501 -2.22 -11.11 14.44
N HIS A 502 -1.93 -10.49 15.57
CA HIS A 502 -0.68 -9.76 15.79
C HIS A 502 -0.24 -9.82 17.27
N PRO A 503 1.02 -10.19 17.57
CA PRO A 503 2.00 -10.75 16.64
C PRO A 503 1.56 -12.14 16.13
N GLU A 504 1.93 -12.49 14.90
CA GLU A 504 1.64 -13.83 14.34
C GLU A 504 2.59 -14.92 14.84
N ARG A 505 3.76 -14.54 15.36
CA ARG A 505 4.73 -15.43 16.00
C ARG A 505 5.09 -14.87 17.37
N LEU A 506 4.85 -15.66 18.41
CA LEU A 506 5.15 -15.31 19.80
C LEU A 506 6.02 -16.39 20.44
N THR A 507 7.15 -16.00 21.04
CA THR A 507 8.02 -16.91 21.80
C THR A 507 7.94 -16.58 23.28
N VAL A 508 7.68 -17.58 24.12
CA VAL A 508 7.45 -17.45 25.57
C VAL A 508 8.00 -18.67 26.33
N THR A 509 8.03 -18.61 27.67
CA THR A 509 8.28 -19.75 28.56
C THR A 509 6.98 -20.31 29.13
N THR A 510 7.03 -21.50 29.75
CA THR A 510 5.90 -22.08 30.49
C THR A 510 5.48 -21.31 31.77
N LYS A 511 6.20 -20.23 32.13
CA LYS A 511 5.91 -19.34 33.27
C LYS A 511 5.19 -18.05 32.85
N ASP A 512 5.19 -17.71 31.57
CA ASP A 512 4.59 -16.49 31.04
C ASP A 512 3.10 -16.69 30.73
N ILE A 513 2.36 -15.59 30.76
CA ILE A 513 0.92 -15.54 30.52
C ILE A 513 0.66 -14.99 29.12
N ILE A 514 -0.34 -15.55 28.45
CA ILE A 514 -0.81 -15.17 27.12
C ILE A 514 -2.28 -14.74 27.24
N CYS A 515 -2.62 -13.61 26.63
CA CYS A 515 -3.98 -13.10 26.56
C CYS A 515 -4.34 -12.83 25.09
N PHE A 516 -5.41 -13.43 24.59
CA PHE A 516 -6.02 -12.99 23.33
C PHE A 516 -6.91 -11.76 23.58
N VAL A 517 -7.08 -10.92 22.57
CA VAL A 517 -8.03 -9.80 22.60
C VAL A 517 -8.42 -9.38 21.18
N TRP A 518 -9.67 -9.03 20.92
CA TRP A 518 -10.08 -8.51 19.61
C TRP A 518 -11.26 -7.52 19.69
N SER A 519 -11.26 -6.55 18.78
CA SER A 519 -12.28 -5.50 18.66
C SER A 519 -12.84 -5.50 17.23
N GLY A 520 -14.14 -5.76 17.08
CA GLY A 520 -14.84 -5.84 15.79
C GLY A 520 -16.21 -5.16 15.83
N SER A 521 -16.79 -4.89 14.66
CA SER A 521 -18.07 -4.16 14.51
C SER A 521 -19.13 -4.95 13.74
N ASN A 522 -20.40 -4.69 14.05
CA ASN A 522 -21.57 -5.22 13.34
C ASN A 522 -22.10 -4.32 12.20
N ASN A 523 -21.44 -3.20 11.94
CA ASN A 523 -21.88 -2.20 10.98
C ASN A 523 -20.71 -1.71 10.10
N ASN A 524 -19.96 -2.64 9.51
CA ASN A 524 -18.94 -2.34 8.49
C ASN A 524 -19.56 -2.18 7.08
N PRO A 525 -18.79 -1.79 6.05
CA PRO A 525 -19.21 -1.92 4.66
C PRO A 525 -19.59 -3.35 4.28
N ASN A 526 -20.40 -3.51 3.21
CA ASN A 526 -20.74 -4.82 2.65
C ASN A 526 -19.49 -5.47 2.02
N ASN A 527 -18.95 -6.51 2.66
CA ASN A 527 -17.74 -7.26 2.28
C ASN A 527 -17.96 -8.73 2.71
N ASP A 528 -18.97 -9.36 2.12
CA ASP A 528 -19.76 -10.32 2.89
C ASP A 528 -19.20 -11.75 2.90
N GLY A 529 -18.36 -12.15 1.93
CA GLY A 529 -17.74 -13.49 1.89
C GLY A 529 -18.75 -14.62 2.16
N GLU A 530 -18.34 -15.67 2.90
CA GLU A 530 -19.27 -16.71 3.37
C GLU A 530 -19.70 -16.45 4.84
N GLY A 531 -20.54 -15.44 5.06
CA GLY A 531 -21.09 -15.13 6.39
C GLY A 531 -21.74 -13.74 6.48
N ARG A 532 -22.52 -13.47 7.53
CA ARG A 532 -23.41 -12.30 7.63
C ARG A 532 -22.75 -10.98 7.22
N ALA A 533 -23.43 -10.29 6.32
CA ALA A 533 -23.00 -8.99 5.80
C ALA A 533 -22.68 -7.98 6.92
N ARG A 534 -21.67 -7.13 6.67
CA ARG A 534 -21.20 -6.05 7.59
C ARG A 534 -20.62 -6.48 8.95
N THR A 535 -20.54 -7.78 9.24
CA THR A 535 -20.11 -8.27 10.57
C THR A 535 -18.67 -8.77 10.61
N ASP A 536 -17.89 -8.21 11.52
CA ASP A 536 -16.58 -8.70 11.92
C ASP A 536 -16.70 -9.69 13.09
N ARG A 537 -15.95 -10.79 13.06
CA ARG A 537 -15.80 -11.75 14.17
C ARG A 537 -14.41 -12.38 14.11
N THR A 538 -13.96 -12.93 15.23
CA THR A 538 -12.75 -13.75 15.35
C THR A 538 -13.00 -14.91 16.31
N ASN A 539 -12.29 -16.01 16.11
CA ASN A 539 -12.17 -17.15 17.04
C ASN A 539 -10.75 -17.72 16.95
N VAL A 540 -10.42 -18.64 17.87
CA VAL A 540 -9.13 -19.33 17.89
C VAL A 540 -9.36 -20.84 17.89
N CYS A 541 -8.84 -21.52 16.88
CA CYS A 541 -8.88 -22.97 16.66
C CYS A 541 -7.44 -23.49 16.56
N TRP A 542 -7.01 -24.34 17.51
CA TRP A 542 -5.64 -24.88 17.53
C TRP A 542 -5.48 -26.00 16.49
N VAL A 543 -4.46 -25.89 15.65
CA VAL A 543 -4.24 -26.75 14.49
C VAL A 543 -3.15 -27.78 14.83
N LYS A 544 -3.54 -29.04 15.01
CA LYS A 544 -2.61 -30.13 15.38
C LYS A 544 -1.71 -30.51 14.20
N GLU A 545 -2.21 -30.34 12.99
CA GLU A 545 -1.60 -30.73 11.72
C GLU A 545 -0.51 -29.75 11.22
N GLY A 546 -0.24 -28.65 11.94
CA GLY A 546 0.82 -27.68 11.64
C GLY A 546 0.33 -26.29 11.20
N CYS A 547 1.25 -25.30 11.15
CA CYS A 547 1.01 -23.87 10.89
C CYS A 547 0.72 -23.56 9.41
N SER A 548 -0.11 -24.42 8.84
CA SER A 548 -0.10 -24.73 7.43
C SER A 548 -1.32 -25.55 7.02
N SER A 549 -1.97 -26.26 7.96
CA SER A 549 -3.23 -26.93 7.68
C SER A 549 -4.39 -25.93 7.59
N LEU A 550 -5.29 -26.15 6.63
CA LEU A 550 -6.45 -25.29 6.37
C LEU A 550 -7.74 -26.10 6.19
N LYS A 551 -7.70 -27.37 6.57
CA LYS A 551 -8.84 -28.22 6.91
C LYS A 551 -8.43 -29.15 8.07
N PRO A 552 -8.07 -28.61 9.25
CA PRO A 552 -7.91 -29.44 10.44
C PRO A 552 -9.21 -30.21 10.68
N LYS A 553 -9.12 -31.51 10.99
CA LYS A 553 -10.33 -32.35 11.13
C LYS A 553 -11.20 -31.91 12.31
N ALA A 554 -10.54 -31.41 13.36
CA ALA A 554 -11.15 -30.72 14.48
C ALA A 554 -10.12 -29.75 15.09
N CYS A 555 -10.57 -28.68 15.73
CA CYS A 555 -9.76 -27.87 16.62
C CYS A 555 -9.22 -28.76 17.76
N SER A 556 -7.92 -28.70 17.99
CA SER A 556 -7.26 -29.39 19.10
C SER A 556 -7.38 -28.60 20.40
N SER A 557 -7.22 -29.27 21.54
CA SER A 557 -7.23 -28.66 22.87
C SER A 557 -5.80 -28.36 23.31
N LEU A 558 -5.51 -27.09 23.61
CA LEU A 558 -4.20 -26.65 24.09
C LEU A 558 -4.01 -27.06 25.56
N PRO A 559 -2.84 -27.61 25.96
CA PRO A 559 -2.54 -27.97 27.34
C PRO A 559 -2.23 -26.74 28.21
N LEU A 560 -3.23 -25.87 28.40
CA LEU A 560 -3.13 -24.60 29.12
C LEU A 560 -3.49 -24.73 30.62
N GLU A 561 -3.18 -23.69 31.39
CA GLU A 561 -3.79 -23.40 32.70
C GLU A 561 -4.43 -22.02 32.61
N VAL A 562 -5.68 -21.89 33.07
CA VAL A 562 -6.39 -20.61 33.11
C VAL A 562 -5.76 -19.70 34.18
N VAL A 563 -5.73 -18.39 33.92
CA VAL A 563 -5.01 -17.39 34.75
C VAL A 563 -5.94 -16.38 35.40
N ASP A 564 -7.04 -15.98 34.74
CA ASP A 564 -8.11 -15.16 35.30
C ASP A 564 -9.50 -15.79 35.04
N HIS A 565 -10.56 -15.26 35.65
CA HIS A 565 -11.93 -15.82 35.56
C HIS A 565 -12.03 -17.31 35.96
N LEU A 566 -11.23 -17.73 36.95
CA LEU A 566 -11.16 -19.12 37.46
C LEU A 566 -12.51 -19.62 38.04
N ASP A 567 -13.41 -18.70 38.37
CA ASP A 567 -14.78 -18.97 38.83
C ASP A 567 -15.72 -19.39 37.70
N LYS A 568 -15.30 -19.26 36.43
CA LYS A 568 -16.11 -19.52 35.23
C LYS A 568 -15.42 -20.42 34.19
N PHE A 569 -14.10 -20.55 34.23
CA PHE A 569 -13.33 -21.23 33.18
C PHE A 569 -12.27 -22.20 33.70
N ASP A 570 -12.30 -23.39 33.13
CA ASP A 570 -11.30 -24.45 33.24
C ASP A 570 -10.54 -24.62 31.89
N THR A 571 -9.71 -25.66 31.78
CA THR A 571 -8.94 -25.93 30.56
C THR A 571 -9.83 -26.29 29.36
N ALA A 572 -10.93 -27.03 29.58
CA ALA A 572 -11.81 -27.46 28.49
C ALA A 572 -12.72 -26.32 28.00
N SER A 573 -13.39 -25.64 28.94
CA SER A 573 -14.30 -24.53 28.65
C SER A 573 -13.58 -23.32 28.04
N LEU A 574 -12.34 -22.99 28.43
CA LEU A 574 -11.60 -21.90 27.79
C LEU A 574 -11.23 -22.23 26.33
N ASN A 575 -10.70 -23.43 26.06
CA ASN A 575 -10.44 -23.88 24.69
C ASN A 575 -11.72 -23.83 23.84
N LEU A 576 -12.86 -24.23 24.41
CA LEU A 576 -14.14 -24.21 23.72
C LEU A 576 -14.69 -22.80 23.50
N HIS A 577 -14.57 -21.91 24.49
CA HIS A 577 -14.97 -20.50 24.40
C HIS A 577 -14.17 -19.75 23.33
N LEU A 578 -12.86 -20.04 23.23
CA LEU A 578 -11.99 -19.56 22.17
C LEU A 578 -12.41 -20.09 20.78
N ASN A 579 -12.75 -21.38 20.63
CA ASN A 579 -13.28 -21.92 19.37
C ASN A 579 -14.63 -21.26 18.98
N LYS A 580 -15.49 -21.00 19.98
CA LYS A 580 -16.84 -20.43 19.83
C LYS A 580 -16.87 -18.91 19.68
N GLY A 581 -15.71 -18.24 19.54
CA GLY A 581 -15.62 -16.79 19.35
C GLY A 581 -16.24 -15.98 20.49
N CYS A 582 -16.08 -16.48 21.73
CA CYS A 582 -16.70 -15.94 22.95
C CYS A 582 -18.24 -16.01 23.02
N TYR A 583 -18.91 -16.84 22.22
CA TYR A 583 -20.35 -17.09 22.37
C TYR A 583 -20.69 -17.84 23.68
N THR A 584 -21.65 -17.31 24.45
CA THR A 584 -22.06 -17.83 25.77
C THR A 584 -23.59 -17.98 25.95
N ARG A 585 -24.40 -17.76 24.90
CA ARG A 585 -25.87 -17.87 25.00
C ARG A 585 -26.32 -19.33 24.90
N ALA A 586 -27.52 -19.62 25.43
CA ALA A 586 -28.11 -20.96 25.44
C ALA A 586 -28.57 -21.49 24.05
N GLY A 587 -28.61 -20.64 23.00
CA GLY A 587 -29.00 -21.07 21.65
C GLY A 587 -27.88 -21.79 20.90
N LYS A 588 -28.19 -22.45 19.79
CA LYS A 588 -27.19 -23.09 18.92
C LYS A 588 -26.27 -22.05 18.25
N LEU A 589 -24.95 -22.24 18.36
CA LEU A 589 -23.97 -21.47 17.61
C LEU A 589 -24.06 -21.80 16.11
N GLN A 590 -24.04 -20.79 15.24
CA GLN A 590 -23.99 -20.96 13.80
C GLN A 590 -22.55 -21.28 13.36
N ALA A 591 -22.35 -22.18 12.40
CA ALA A 591 -21.01 -22.66 12.00
C ALA A 591 -20.10 -21.53 11.49
N GLN A 592 -20.67 -20.48 10.90
CA GLN A 592 -19.98 -19.27 10.45
C GLN A 592 -19.58 -18.32 11.60
N LEU A 593 -20.12 -18.51 12.82
CA LEU A 593 -20.06 -17.60 13.99
C LEU A 593 -20.90 -16.31 13.89
N ASP A 594 -21.92 -16.26 13.04
CA ASP A 594 -22.68 -15.02 12.81
C ASP A 594 -23.42 -14.48 14.05
N ASN A 595 -23.85 -15.37 14.96
CA ASN A 595 -24.45 -15.03 16.25
C ASN A 595 -23.44 -14.91 17.43
N ALA A 596 -22.12 -15.00 17.17
CA ALA A 596 -21.09 -14.68 18.17
C ALA A 596 -20.91 -13.17 18.39
N PRO A 597 -20.31 -12.71 19.51
CA PRO A 597 -19.88 -11.32 19.70
C PRO A 597 -18.90 -10.80 18.64
N ALA A 598 -18.94 -9.50 18.33
CA ALA A 598 -17.97 -8.88 17.42
C ALA A 598 -16.60 -8.61 18.08
N SER A 599 -16.59 -8.32 19.38
CA SER A 599 -15.39 -8.06 20.19
C SER A 599 -15.32 -9.01 21.38
N CYS A 600 -14.12 -9.26 21.90
CA CYS A 600 -13.92 -10.05 23.12
C CYS A 600 -12.60 -9.73 23.83
N ASN A 601 -12.66 -9.73 25.16
CA ASN A 601 -11.53 -9.80 26.08
C ASN A 601 -11.59 -11.19 26.78
N PRO A 602 -11.20 -12.28 26.10
CA PRO A 602 -11.29 -13.64 26.65
C PRO A 602 -10.32 -13.85 27.83
N PRO A 603 -10.54 -14.88 28.67
CA PRO A 603 -9.65 -15.17 29.80
C PRO A 603 -8.20 -15.43 29.39
N CYS A 604 -7.27 -14.92 30.19
CA CYS A 604 -5.84 -15.16 30.02
C CYS A 604 -5.45 -16.57 30.49
N PHE A 605 -4.36 -17.11 29.95
CA PHE A 605 -3.87 -18.46 30.27
C PHE A 605 -2.34 -18.56 30.16
N ARG A 606 -1.75 -19.62 30.69
CA ARG A 606 -0.35 -20.03 30.41
C ARG A 606 -0.31 -21.40 29.76
N ILE A 607 0.74 -21.70 28.97
CA ILE A 607 0.89 -23.01 28.32
C ILE A 607 1.78 -23.90 29.19
N LYS A 608 1.28 -25.09 29.58
CA LYS A 608 1.96 -25.95 30.58
C LYS A 608 3.12 -26.78 30.02
N LYS A 609 3.22 -26.93 28.70
CA LYS A 609 4.22 -27.77 28.02
C LYS A 609 5.02 -26.94 26.99
N PRO A 610 6.34 -27.15 26.87
CA PRO A 610 7.12 -26.67 25.73
C PRO A 610 6.65 -27.29 24.41
N GLY A 611 6.89 -26.60 23.30
CA GLY A 611 6.51 -27.03 21.95
C GLY A 611 6.04 -25.86 21.08
N GLU A 612 5.68 -26.17 19.83
CA GLU A 612 5.09 -25.19 18.90
C GLU A 612 3.59 -25.42 18.74
N TYR A 613 2.81 -24.34 18.84
CA TYR A 613 1.36 -24.37 18.84
C TYR A 613 0.79 -23.43 17.79
N CYS A 614 0.26 -24.03 16.74
CA CYS A 614 -0.35 -23.35 15.59
C CYS A 614 -1.84 -23.10 15.84
N TYR A 615 -2.36 -21.96 15.42
CA TYR A 615 -3.78 -21.61 15.60
C TYR A 615 -4.30 -20.74 14.46
N MET A 616 -5.59 -20.88 14.14
CA MET A 616 -6.27 -20.08 13.12
C MET A 616 -7.66 -19.63 13.56
N SER A 617 -8.17 -18.55 12.96
CA SER A 617 -9.60 -18.27 12.94
C SER A 617 -10.25 -19.02 11.77
N THR A 618 -11.45 -19.53 11.97
CA THR A 618 -12.18 -20.31 10.96
C THR A 618 -12.85 -19.40 9.90
N ARG A 619 -13.21 -18.16 10.26
CA ARG A 619 -14.16 -17.33 9.49
C ARG A 619 -13.55 -16.40 8.42
N ASN A 620 -12.30 -15.96 8.57
CA ASN A 620 -11.81 -14.76 7.85
C ASN A 620 -10.82 -15.03 6.72
N ASN A 621 -10.78 -16.25 6.18
CA ASN A 621 -9.79 -16.64 5.17
C ASN A 621 -10.33 -16.60 3.72
N ASN A 622 -11.57 -16.14 3.53
CA ASN A 622 -12.31 -16.23 2.25
C ASN A 622 -12.01 -15.12 1.23
N PHE A 623 -11.03 -14.28 1.52
CA PHE A 623 -10.86 -13.00 0.83
C PHE A 623 -9.56 -12.89 0.05
N SER A 624 -8.53 -13.63 0.46
CA SER A 624 -7.24 -13.67 -0.22
C SER A 624 -6.49 -14.96 0.04
N ASN A 625 -5.36 -15.11 -0.66
CA ASN A 625 -4.34 -16.11 -0.42
C ASN A 625 -3.60 -15.96 0.94
N ARG A 626 -4.21 -15.29 1.92
CA ARG A 626 -3.64 -14.94 3.23
C ARG A 626 -4.55 -15.48 4.32
N ARG A 627 -3.96 -15.66 5.51
CA ARG A 627 -4.55 -16.48 6.56
C ARG A 627 -4.67 -15.70 7.86
N HIS A 628 -5.79 -15.88 8.54
CA HIS A 628 -5.96 -15.43 9.92
C HIS A 628 -5.38 -16.51 10.85
N MET A 629 -4.05 -16.63 10.88
CA MET A 629 -3.31 -17.73 11.53
C MET A 629 -2.08 -17.20 12.30
N GLY A 630 -1.64 -17.92 13.32
CA GLY A 630 -0.41 -17.64 14.07
C GLY A 630 0.20 -18.87 14.72
N GLN A 631 1.33 -18.66 15.40
CA GLN A 631 2.21 -19.67 16.00
C GLN A 631 2.72 -19.18 17.37
N ILE A 632 2.66 -20.04 18.39
CA ILE A 632 3.27 -19.80 19.70
C ILE A 632 4.36 -20.86 19.92
N THR A 633 5.59 -20.43 20.14
CA THR A 633 6.73 -21.30 20.48
C THR A 633 7.00 -21.19 21.99
N VAL A 634 6.83 -22.29 22.71
CA VAL A 634 6.94 -22.35 24.17
C VAL A 634 8.21 -23.09 24.58
N THR A 635 8.99 -22.46 25.45
CA THR A 635 10.30 -22.96 25.93
C THR A 635 10.27 -23.38 27.40
N SER A 636 11.17 -24.28 27.78
CA SER A 636 11.49 -24.55 29.18
C SER A 636 12.27 -23.37 29.78
N GLY A 637 12.20 -23.20 31.11
CA GLY A 637 12.68 -22.00 31.80
C GLY A 637 14.19 -21.90 32.05
N GLN A 638 15.03 -22.17 31.05
CA GLN A 638 16.48 -21.90 31.02
C GLN A 638 16.91 -21.57 29.58
N ALA A 639 17.89 -20.68 29.41
CA ALA A 639 18.19 -20.08 28.11
C ALA A 639 19.53 -20.55 27.51
N THR A 640 19.46 -21.20 26.35
CA THR A 640 20.57 -21.35 25.38
C THR A 640 19.99 -21.38 23.96
N SER A 641 20.73 -20.82 22.99
CA SER A 641 20.30 -20.66 21.59
C SER A 641 20.49 -21.91 20.73
N VAL A 642 19.50 -22.27 19.90
CA VAL A 642 19.63 -23.26 18.82
C VAL A 642 18.89 -22.79 17.55
N ASN A 643 19.38 -23.21 16.38
CA ASN A 643 18.95 -22.77 15.05
C ASN A 643 17.53 -23.22 14.63
N MET A 644 16.95 -22.44 13.71
CA MET A 644 15.63 -22.66 13.10
C MET A 644 15.69 -23.65 11.91
N ARG A 645 14.74 -24.58 11.82
CA ARG A 645 14.41 -25.37 10.61
C ARG A 645 12.89 -25.50 10.45
N SER A 646 12.40 -25.47 9.22
CA SER A 646 10.97 -25.28 8.88
C SER A 646 10.32 -26.53 8.25
N ILE A 647 9.06 -26.82 8.60
CA ILE A 647 8.16 -27.78 7.90
C ILE A 647 6.74 -27.17 7.80
N SER A 648 5.92 -27.62 6.83
CA SER A 648 4.66 -26.98 6.35
C SER A 648 3.47 -27.99 6.27
N ILE A 649 2.44 -27.71 5.42
CA ILE A 649 1.29 -28.56 4.93
C ILE A 649 -0.03 -28.60 5.80
N PHE A 650 -1.33 -28.63 5.35
CA PHE A 650 -2.04 -28.30 4.06
C PHE A 650 -3.57 -27.94 4.10
N GLY A 651 -4.11 -27.37 2.99
CA GLY A 651 -5.49 -26.91 2.58
C GLY A 651 -6.81 -27.59 3.07
N PHE A 652 -8.07 -27.17 2.76
CA PHE A 652 -8.80 -25.94 2.26
C PHE A 652 -10.39 -26.24 2.22
N VAL A 653 -11.51 -25.48 1.99
CA VAL A 653 -11.96 -24.32 1.10
C VAL A 653 -13.28 -23.49 1.55
N ALA A 654 -14.29 -23.03 0.71
CA ALA A 654 -15.47 -22.08 0.93
C ALA A 654 -16.88 -22.36 0.23
N PHE A 655 -17.93 -21.50 0.21
CA PHE A 655 -19.02 -21.45 -0.84
C PHE A 655 -20.08 -20.31 -0.66
N VAL A 656 -20.48 -19.43 -1.61
CA VAL A 656 -19.88 -18.75 -2.79
C VAL A 656 -20.61 -17.40 -3.00
N HIS A 657 -19.88 -16.33 -3.31
CA HIS A 657 -20.28 -15.31 -4.31
C HIS A 657 -19.05 -14.72 -5.03
N PHE A 658 -19.21 -14.22 -6.26
CA PHE A 658 -18.09 -13.93 -7.17
C PHE A 658 -17.21 -12.74 -6.75
N TYR A 659 -16.11 -13.03 -6.03
CA TYR A 659 -14.95 -12.15 -5.86
C TYR A 659 -13.71 -12.81 -6.47
N GLN A 660 -13.16 -12.24 -7.55
CA GLN A 660 -11.87 -12.70 -8.10
C GLN A 660 -10.73 -12.25 -7.18
N CYS A 661 -9.91 -13.19 -6.73
CA CYS A 661 -8.61 -12.85 -6.16
C CYS A 661 -7.67 -12.30 -7.23
N MET A 662 -6.90 -11.28 -6.86
CA MET A 662 -6.06 -10.54 -7.80
C MET A 662 -4.59 -10.60 -7.37
N ALA A 663 -3.78 -11.27 -8.19
CA ALA A 663 -2.32 -11.20 -8.14
C ALA A 663 -1.89 -9.86 -8.76
N ASP A 664 -2.24 -8.75 -8.13
CA ASP A 664 -2.17 -7.43 -8.75
C ASP A 664 -0.72 -7.02 -9.06
N VAL A 665 -0.45 -6.84 -10.36
CA VAL A 665 0.81 -6.32 -10.91
C VAL A 665 0.52 -5.09 -11.77
N TYR A 666 1.37 -4.07 -11.69
CA TYR A 666 1.28 -2.87 -12.52
C TYR A 666 2.64 -2.61 -13.17
N LEU A 667 2.65 -2.59 -14.50
CA LEU A 667 3.82 -2.24 -15.31
C LEU A 667 3.85 -0.72 -15.44
N HIS A 668 4.92 -0.06 -14.98
CA HIS A 668 5.05 1.40 -14.99
C HIS A 668 5.91 1.90 -16.14
N PHE A 669 6.94 1.14 -16.52
CA PHE A 669 7.71 1.43 -17.73
C PHE A 669 8.09 0.15 -18.50
N PRO A 670 7.87 0.09 -19.83
CA PRO A 670 6.97 0.95 -20.61
C PRO A 670 5.54 0.94 -20.05
N PRO A 671 4.76 2.05 -20.11
CA PRO A 671 3.57 2.24 -19.29
C PRO A 671 2.45 1.22 -19.60
N GLY A 672 2.14 0.38 -18.61
CA GLY A 672 1.15 -0.69 -18.69
C GLY A 672 -0.27 -0.15 -18.74
N SER A 673 -0.94 -0.36 -19.86
CA SER A 673 -2.23 0.25 -20.18
C SER A 673 -3.41 -0.09 -19.26
N ASN A 674 -3.38 -1.26 -18.60
CA ASN A 674 -4.47 -1.84 -17.80
C ASN A 674 -5.87 -1.52 -18.38
N ASN A 675 -6.02 -1.81 -19.67
CA ASN A 675 -7.30 -1.85 -20.37
C ASN A 675 -8.06 -0.49 -20.43
N ARG A 676 -7.34 0.64 -20.31
CA ARG A 676 -7.87 2.01 -20.49
C ARG A 676 -7.54 2.64 -21.85
N LEU A 677 -8.57 3.07 -22.58
CA LEU A 677 -8.47 4.11 -23.61
C LEU A 677 -9.55 5.18 -23.38
N ASN A 678 -9.20 6.44 -23.62
CA ASN A 678 -10.11 7.60 -23.63
C ASN A 678 -11.08 7.62 -22.43
N GLY A 679 -10.52 7.37 -21.24
CA GLY A 679 -11.27 6.99 -20.04
C GLY A 679 -10.88 7.76 -18.79
N ASN A 680 -11.42 8.98 -18.65
CA ASN A 680 -11.41 9.81 -17.44
C ASN A 680 -12.08 9.22 -16.17
N ARG A 681 -12.40 7.92 -16.12
CA ARG A 681 -13.02 7.28 -14.94
C ARG A 681 -11.97 6.50 -14.14
N PRO A 682 -12.10 6.37 -12.81
CA PRO A 682 -11.18 5.56 -12.00
C PRO A 682 -11.08 4.10 -12.46
N ASN A 683 -12.21 3.49 -12.84
CA ASN A 683 -12.28 2.12 -13.33
C ASN A 683 -12.31 2.03 -14.86
N VAL A 684 -11.84 0.90 -15.39
CA VAL A 684 -11.83 0.61 -16.84
C VAL A 684 -13.23 0.64 -17.45
N ARG A 685 -13.38 1.22 -18.64
CA ARG A 685 -14.68 1.27 -19.36
C ARG A 685 -15.01 -0.05 -20.07
N ASN A 686 -14.01 -0.84 -20.46
CA ASN A 686 -14.15 -2.22 -20.95
C ASN A 686 -12.92 -3.01 -20.50
N ALA A 687 -13.09 -4.04 -19.68
CA ALA A 687 -12.00 -4.84 -19.13
C ALA A 687 -11.35 -5.82 -20.13
N ASN A 688 -11.68 -5.77 -21.43
CA ASN A 688 -11.34 -6.80 -22.43
C ASN A 688 -10.53 -6.26 -23.64
N ARG A 689 -9.66 -5.25 -23.44
CA ARG A 689 -8.92 -4.52 -24.52
C ARG A 689 -7.60 -3.92 -23.99
N LEU A 690 -6.62 -3.56 -24.84
CA LEU A 690 -5.19 -3.32 -24.48
C LEU A 690 -4.59 -2.08 -25.22
N PHE A 691 -3.59 -1.35 -24.66
CA PHE A 691 -3.15 0.00 -25.15
C PHE A 691 -1.65 0.41 -25.08
N ASP A 692 -1.41 1.55 -25.74
CA ASP A 692 -0.23 2.42 -25.98
C ASP A 692 1.00 1.81 -26.68
N SER A 693 1.78 2.67 -27.35
CA SER A 693 2.95 2.28 -28.16
C SER A 693 4.11 3.27 -28.13
N GLN A 694 5.21 2.88 -27.51
CA GLN A 694 6.52 3.58 -27.55
C GLN A 694 7.47 2.95 -28.58
N ALA A 695 8.59 3.60 -28.89
CA ALA A 695 9.56 3.13 -29.89
C ALA A 695 10.99 3.07 -29.32
N PHE A 696 11.72 1.99 -29.58
CA PHE A 696 13.07 1.73 -29.07
C PHE A 696 13.99 1.20 -30.18
N TYR A 697 15.26 1.63 -30.20
CA TYR A 697 16.26 1.04 -31.10
C TYR A 697 16.56 -0.42 -30.74
N MET A 698 16.68 -1.31 -31.73
CA MET A 698 17.25 -2.65 -31.52
C MET A 698 18.71 -2.56 -31.02
N SER A 699 19.21 -3.57 -30.32
CA SER A 699 20.67 -3.70 -30.09
C SER A 699 21.39 -3.93 -31.41
N ASP A 700 22.72 -3.78 -31.42
CA ASP A 700 23.52 -4.04 -32.62
C ASP A 700 23.73 -5.54 -32.89
N CYS A 701 24.43 -5.80 -34.01
CA CYS A 701 24.98 -7.08 -34.46
C CYS A 701 25.58 -7.93 -33.32
N ASP A 702 26.40 -7.31 -32.48
CA ASP A 702 26.79 -7.82 -31.17
C ASP A 702 26.00 -7.06 -30.08
N LYS A 703 24.98 -7.72 -29.55
CA LYS A 703 24.10 -7.16 -28.53
C LYS A 703 24.72 -7.05 -27.13
N ASP A 704 25.89 -7.65 -26.91
CA ASP A 704 26.54 -7.69 -25.61
C ASP A 704 27.70 -6.68 -25.54
N ALA A 705 28.37 -6.42 -26.67
CA ALA A 705 29.25 -5.27 -26.87
C ALA A 705 28.48 -3.95 -27.09
N ALA A 706 27.36 -3.97 -27.83
CA ALA A 706 26.60 -2.77 -28.19
C ALA A 706 25.07 -2.93 -27.93
N PRO A 707 24.65 -3.09 -26.66
CA PRO A 707 23.23 -3.22 -26.30
C PRO A 707 22.43 -1.93 -26.52
N THR A 708 21.13 -2.08 -26.73
CA THR A 708 20.14 -1.09 -26.29
C THR A 708 19.50 -1.59 -25.00
N GLU A 709 19.59 -0.80 -23.94
CA GLU A 709 19.12 -1.14 -22.59
C GLU A 709 17.81 -0.41 -22.26
N VAL A 710 16.78 -1.19 -21.90
CA VAL A 710 15.49 -0.69 -21.40
C VAL A 710 15.18 -1.37 -20.07
N ASN A 711 15.15 -0.59 -18.98
CA ASN A 711 14.73 -1.12 -17.68
C ASN A 711 13.20 -1.24 -17.65
N ILE A 712 12.71 -2.47 -17.77
CA ILE A 712 11.31 -2.81 -17.55
C ILE A 712 11.02 -2.68 -16.05
N MET A 713 10.07 -1.83 -15.66
CA MET A 713 9.77 -1.50 -14.26
C MET A 713 8.31 -1.81 -13.90
N TRP A 714 8.09 -2.49 -12.77
CA TRP A 714 6.77 -2.89 -12.30
C TRP A 714 6.64 -2.83 -10.77
N THR A 715 5.41 -3.00 -10.30
CA THR A 715 5.04 -3.16 -8.89
C THR A 715 4.09 -4.34 -8.73
N ASN A 716 4.25 -5.16 -7.69
CA ASN A 716 3.39 -6.31 -7.40
C ASN A 716 2.90 -6.29 -5.93
N GLN A 717 1.60 -6.51 -5.70
CA GLN A 717 0.96 -6.34 -4.38
C GLN A 717 1.34 -7.38 -3.32
N HIS A 718 1.83 -8.55 -3.74
CA HIS A 718 2.16 -9.67 -2.85
C HIS A 718 3.68 -9.82 -2.76
N GLY A 719 4.18 -10.31 -1.62
CA GLY A 719 5.61 -10.47 -1.39
C GLY A 719 6.24 -11.49 -2.33
N THR A 720 7.31 -11.09 -3.02
CA THR A 720 8.07 -11.90 -3.99
C THR A 720 9.56 -11.93 -3.61
N GLY A 721 10.33 -12.80 -4.26
CA GLY A 721 11.78 -12.96 -4.02
C GLY A 721 12.15 -13.66 -2.71
N PRO A 722 13.44 -14.01 -2.51
CA PRO A 722 13.88 -14.89 -1.43
C PRO A 722 14.07 -14.22 -0.04
N LEU A 723 14.13 -12.89 0.07
CA LEU A 723 14.55 -12.21 1.32
C LEU A 723 13.42 -11.91 2.32
N THR A 724 12.15 -12.09 1.93
CA THR A 724 10.98 -11.74 2.75
C THR A 724 10.36 -12.94 3.47
N ASP A 725 10.08 -12.77 4.77
CA ASP A 725 9.37 -13.71 5.66
C ASP A 725 7.90 -13.92 5.26
N HIS A 726 7.30 -12.95 4.57
CA HIS A 726 5.91 -12.95 4.12
C HIS A 726 5.80 -13.14 2.58
N ARG A 727 6.72 -13.91 1.99
CA ARG A 727 6.64 -14.29 0.58
C ARG A 727 5.55 -15.34 0.33
N VAL A 728 4.97 -15.25 -0.86
CA VAL A 728 4.29 -16.39 -1.51
C VAL A 728 5.24 -17.03 -2.53
N GLU A 729 4.94 -18.25 -2.98
CA GLU A 729 5.71 -18.92 -4.02
C GLU A 729 5.35 -18.25 -5.36
N THR A 730 6.27 -17.53 -6.01
CA THR A 730 5.99 -16.64 -7.14
C THR A 730 6.84 -16.91 -8.37
N GLN A 731 6.29 -16.56 -9.53
CA GLN A 731 7.01 -16.34 -10.78
C GLN A 731 6.61 -14.98 -11.36
N VAL A 732 7.57 -14.13 -11.71
CA VAL A 732 7.39 -13.01 -12.64
C VAL A 732 8.02 -13.44 -13.97
N ILE A 733 7.27 -13.45 -15.05
CA ILE A 733 7.76 -13.83 -16.39
C ILE A 733 7.64 -12.60 -17.29
N LEU A 734 8.77 -12.16 -17.84
CA LEU A 734 8.82 -11.14 -18.88
C LEU A 734 8.89 -11.84 -20.23
N GLN A 735 8.03 -11.44 -21.16
CA GLN A 735 7.86 -12.08 -22.46
C GLN A 735 7.58 -11.05 -23.55
N TYR A 736 7.83 -11.40 -24.80
CA TYR A 736 7.47 -10.57 -25.94
C TYR A 736 6.99 -11.39 -27.14
N MET A 737 6.30 -10.73 -28.06
CA MET A 737 6.06 -11.22 -29.41
C MET A 737 6.19 -10.07 -30.40
N CYS A 738 6.66 -10.33 -31.61
CA CYS A 738 6.88 -9.32 -32.65
C CYS A 738 6.36 -9.80 -34.01
N GLN A 739 6.12 -8.84 -34.90
CA GLN A 739 5.86 -9.01 -36.33
C GLN A 739 6.59 -7.89 -37.11
N PRO A 740 6.97 -8.09 -38.38
CA PRO A 740 7.44 -6.99 -39.23
C PRO A 740 6.35 -5.92 -39.44
N PHE A 741 6.72 -4.65 -39.42
CA PHE A 741 5.83 -3.52 -39.69
C PHE A 741 6.59 -2.38 -40.38
N THR A 742 6.46 -2.25 -41.70
CA THR A 742 7.31 -1.38 -42.53
C THR A 742 6.98 0.11 -42.47
N LYS A 743 5.83 0.52 -41.95
CA LYS A 743 5.42 1.94 -41.90
C LYS A 743 6.00 2.65 -40.68
N GLU A 744 6.57 3.84 -40.88
CA GLU A 744 7.11 4.67 -39.79
C GLU A 744 5.99 5.22 -38.87
N LYS A 745 4.89 5.64 -39.49
CA LYS A 745 3.69 6.21 -38.87
C LYS A 745 2.45 5.57 -39.51
N VAL A 746 1.33 5.55 -38.80
CA VAL A 746 0.05 5.08 -39.33
C VAL A 746 -0.70 6.27 -39.91
N THR A 747 -1.01 6.20 -41.20
CA THR A 747 -1.68 7.24 -41.99
C THR A 747 -3.12 6.85 -42.33
N ASP A 748 -3.37 5.61 -42.71
CA ASP A 748 -4.70 5.00 -42.81
C ASP A 748 -4.65 3.57 -42.27
N ILE A 749 -5.52 3.27 -41.28
CA ILE A 749 -5.63 1.94 -40.70
C ILE A 749 -6.09 0.87 -41.69
N ASN A 750 -6.67 1.23 -42.84
CA ASN A 750 -7.12 0.28 -43.85
C ASN A 750 -6.00 -0.13 -44.81
N ALA A 751 -5.17 0.82 -45.24
CA ALA A 751 -3.98 0.57 -46.05
C ALA A 751 -2.76 0.09 -45.25
N ASP A 752 -2.55 0.58 -44.02
CA ASP A 752 -1.32 0.33 -43.25
C ASP A 752 -1.35 -0.95 -42.39
N PHE A 753 -2.53 -1.52 -42.11
CA PHE A 753 -2.64 -2.72 -41.25
C PHE A 753 -3.23 -3.93 -41.99
N ASP A 754 -2.58 -5.09 -41.89
CA ASP A 754 -3.22 -6.39 -42.12
C ASP A 754 -4.19 -6.77 -41.00
N TYR A 755 -5.10 -7.71 -41.28
CA TYR A 755 -6.08 -8.15 -40.29
C TYR A 755 -5.44 -8.79 -39.03
N HIS A 756 -4.28 -9.43 -39.16
CA HIS A 756 -3.54 -10.01 -38.03
C HIS A 756 -2.59 -9.02 -37.31
N THR A 757 -2.39 -7.80 -37.83
CA THR A 757 -1.40 -6.83 -37.31
C THR A 757 -1.65 -6.46 -35.85
N ILE A 758 -0.66 -6.71 -34.97
CA ILE A 758 -0.58 -6.20 -33.59
C ILE A 758 -0.90 -4.70 -33.54
N ARG A 759 -1.86 -4.31 -32.69
CA ARG A 759 -2.32 -2.91 -32.53
C ARG A 759 -3.18 -2.70 -31.28
N ASN A 760 -3.16 -1.45 -30.81
CA ASN A 760 -4.05 -0.93 -29.77
C ASN A 760 -5.46 -0.60 -30.31
N GLY A 761 -5.53 0.01 -31.51
CA GLY A 761 -6.76 0.49 -32.15
C GLY A 761 -7.36 1.77 -31.52
N GLY A 762 -8.36 2.38 -32.16
CA GLY A 762 -9.05 3.58 -31.68
C GLY A 762 -10.32 3.36 -30.83
N ASN A 763 -11.01 2.22 -30.97
CA ASN A 763 -12.41 2.07 -30.51
C ASN A 763 -12.59 1.02 -29.40
N SER A 764 -13.23 1.39 -28.29
CA SER A 764 -13.26 0.61 -27.02
C SER A 764 -14.06 -0.71 -27.02
N ARG A 765 -14.53 -1.18 -28.17
CA ARG A 765 -15.24 -2.47 -28.31
C ARG A 765 -14.25 -3.65 -28.35
N THR A 766 -14.72 -4.83 -27.98
CA THR A 766 -13.94 -6.08 -28.06
C THR A 766 -14.04 -6.66 -29.47
N GLN A 767 -12.94 -7.22 -30.03
CA GLN A 767 -12.99 -7.91 -31.34
C GLN A 767 -14.11 -8.96 -31.37
N PRO A 768 -14.95 -9.01 -32.41
CA PRO A 768 -15.95 -10.08 -32.55
C PRO A 768 -15.26 -11.42 -32.83
N PHE A 769 -15.91 -12.53 -32.49
CA PHE A 769 -15.38 -13.86 -32.80
C PHE A 769 -16.48 -14.85 -33.21
N ILE A 770 -16.30 -15.49 -34.38
CA ILE A 770 -17.17 -16.55 -34.91
C ILE A 770 -16.28 -17.57 -35.63
N THR A 771 -16.39 -18.87 -35.28
CA THR A 771 -15.54 -19.96 -35.79
C THR A 771 -15.65 -20.22 -37.30
N ARG A 772 -16.68 -19.70 -37.97
CA ARG A 772 -16.99 -19.95 -39.40
C ARG A 772 -16.93 -18.71 -40.29
N ARG A 773 -16.25 -17.64 -39.88
CA ARG A 773 -15.99 -16.48 -40.75
C ARG A 773 -14.50 -16.36 -41.07
N LYS A 774 -14.18 -15.99 -42.32
CA LYS A 774 -12.83 -15.58 -42.70
C LYS A 774 -12.41 -14.34 -41.90
N GLU A 775 -11.11 -14.17 -41.70
CA GLU A 775 -10.60 -13.09 -40.83
C GLU A 775 -11.09 -11.70 -41.28
N SER A 776 -11.03 -11.42 -42.59
CA SER A 776 -11.38 -10.11 -43.16
C SER A 776 -12.85 -9.70 -43.05
N SER A 777 -13.80 -10.62 -42.86
CA SER A 777 -15.21 -10.29 -42.62
C SER A 777 -15.59 -10.20 -41.14
N LEU A 778 -14.61 -10.37 -40.25
CA LEU A 778 -14.81 -10.47 -38.80
C LEU A 778 -13.95 -9.45 -38.04
N ILE A 779 -12.63 -9.50 -38.20
CA ILE A 779 -11.67 -8.66 -37.46
C ILE A 779 -11.74 -7.22 -37.95
N LYS A 780 -11.72 -6.28 -37.00
CA LYS A 780 -11.83 -4.85 -37.27
C LYS A 780 -10.51 -4.15 -36.96
N LYS A 781 -10.03 -3.35 -37.92
CA LYS A 781 -8.71 -2.69 -37.87
C LYS A 781 -8.67 -1.51 -36.88
N ASP A 782 -9.82 -0.95 -36.51
CA ASP A 782 -9.98 0.07 -35.46
C ASP A 782 -10.03 -0.51 -34.03
N LEU A 783 -10.17 -1.82 -33.88
CA LEU A 783 -10.20 -2.52 -32.59
C LEU A 783 -8.83 -3.13 -32.25
N GLY A 784 -8.58 -3.25 -30.94
CA GLY A 784 -7.32 -3.78 -30.42
C GLY A 784 -7.13 -5.26 -30.78
N LEU A 785 -5.90 -5.64 -31.11
CA LEU A 785 -5.50 -7.02 -31.41
C LEU A 785 -4.04 -7.18 -30.98
N HIS A 786 -3.78 -8.06 -30.01
CA HIS A 786 -2.41 -8.44 -29.66
C HIS A 786 -2.17 -9.86 -30.19
N GLU A 787 -2.94 -10.84 -29.74
CA GLU A 787 -2.92 -12.20 -30.28
C GLU A 787 -3.86 -12.34 -31.49
N PRO A 788 -3.46 -13.03 -32.58
CA PRO A 788 -4.26 -13.17 -33.79
C PRO A 788 -5.46 -14.12 -33.60
N LYS A 789 -6.50 -13.94 -34.42
CA LYS A 789 -7.74 -14.76 -34.39
C LYS A 789 -7.47 -16.25 -34.56
N GLU A 790 -6.56 -16.61 -35.46
CA GLU A 790 -6.21 -17.99 -35.80
C GLU A 790 -5.56 -18.73 -34.63
N TYR A 791 -4.75 -18.04 -33.82
CA TYR A 791 -4.21 -18.56 -32.56
C TYR A 791 -5.35 -18.97 -31.62
N TYR A 792 -6.23 -18.02 -31.27
CA TYR A 792 -7.40 -18.27 -30.42
C TYR A 792 -8.25 -19.42 -30.97
N HIS A 793 -8.46 -19.46 -32.29
CA HIS A 793 -9.30 -20.48 -32.93
C HIS A 793 -8.69 -21.89 -32.90
N ALA A 794 -7.36 -22.03 -32.94
CA ALA A 794 -6.72 -23.34 -32.73
C ALA A 794 -7.02 -23.89 -31.33
N TYR A 795 -6.90 -23.07 -30.29
CA TYR A 795 -7.12 -23.48 -28.90
C TYR A 795 -8.59 -23.57 -28.47
N LEU A 796 -9.51 -23.02 -29.27
CA LEU A 796 -10.94 -23.39 -29.20
C LEU A 796 -11.22 -24.83 -29.63
N ARG A 797 -10.43 -25.34 -30.59
CA ARG A 797 -10.58 -26.69 -31.15
C ARG A 797 -9.82 -27.73 -30.31
N ARG A 798 -8.64 -27.36 -29.82
CA ARG A 798 -7.78 -28.18 -28.94
C ARG A 798 -8.49 -28.49 -27.61
N GLY A 799 -8.42 -29.74 -27.16
CA GLY A 799 -8.84 -30.11 -25.80
C GLY A 799 -7.99 -29.40 -24.75
N ARG A 800 -8.56 -29.18 -23.56
CA ARG A 800 -7.77 -28.77 -22.38
C ARG A 800 -6.87 -29.92 -21.92
N ASN A 801 -5.75 -29.60 -21.30
CA ASN A 801 -4.98 -30.59 -20.55
C ASN A 801 -5.77 -30.98 -19.28
N THR A 802 -6.19 -32.24 -19.22
CA THR A 802 -6.99 -32.81 -18.12
C THR A 802 -6.18 -33.09 -16.87
N GLY A 803 -4.85 -33.20 -16.96
CA GLY A 803 -3.95 -33.35 -15.82
C GLY A 803 -3.74 -32.07 -15.00
N LEU A 804 -4.25 -30.92 -15.44
CA LEU A 804 -4.13 -29.66 -14.71
C LEU A 804 -5.07 -29.62 -13.50
N PHE A 805 -4.53 -29.29 -12.32
CA PHE A 805 -5.27 -29.13 -11.05
C PHE A 805 -6.46 -28.18 -11.19
N THR A 806 -7.66 -28.68 -10.89
CA THR A 806 -8.92 -27.93 -10.88
C THR A 806 -9.46 -27.71 -9.47
N ALA A 807 -8.95 -28.43 -8.46
CA ALA A 807 -9.70 -28.67 -7.24
C ALA A 807 -11.13 -29.14 -7.59
N ASP A 808 -12.14 -28.64 -6.89
CA ASP A 808 -13.55 -28.96 -7.10
C ASP A 808 -14.30 -28.04 -8.08
N GLN A 809 -13.60 -27.17 -8.81
CA GLN A 809 -14.24 -26.22 -9.72
C GLN A 809 -14.89 -26.92 -10.93
N ASN A 810 -16.23 -26.85 -11.00
CA ASN A 810 -17.04 -27.41 -12.09
C ASN A 810 -16.83 -26.64 -13.41
N LEU A 811 -16.01 -27.20 -14.30
CA LEU A 811 -15.68 -26.61 -15.60
C LEU A 811 -16.80 -26.87 -16.63
N ARG A 812 -17.35 -25.80 -17.22
CA ARG A 812 -18.46 -25.86 -18.19
C ARG A 812 -18.05 -26.29 -19.61
N GLY A 813 -16.98 -27.07 -19.76
CA GLY A 813 -16.48 -27.53 -21.07
C GLY A 813 -15.05 -28.07 -21.05
N SER A 814 -14.61 -28.57 -22.21
CA SER A 814 -13.42 -29.42 -22.37
C SER A 814 -12.33 -28.89 -23.31
N SER A 815 -12.45 -27.67 -23.85
CA SER A 815 -11.38 -27.00 -24.63
C SER A 815 -10.52 -26.07 -23.77
N ALA A 816 -9.38 -25.61 -24.30
CA ALA A 816 -8.40 -24.76 -23.59
C ALA A 816 -8.89 -23.34 -23.19
N ARG A 817 -10.21 -23.08 -23.25
CA ARG A 817 -10.88 -21.94 -22.58
C ARG A 817 -11.17 -22.20 -21.11
N TYR A 818 -11.45 -23.47 -20.79
CA TYR A 818 -12.07 -23.89 -19.55
C TYR A 818 -10.98 -24.29 -18.56
N THR A 819 -10.62 -23.32 -17.72
CA THR A 819 -9.62 -23.44 -16.67
C THR A 819 -10.27 -23.23 -15.32
N ARG A 820 -9.59 -23.61 -14.25
CA ARG A 820 -10.04 -23.40 -12.87
C ARG A 820 -10.37 -21.92 -12.56
N GLN A 821 -9.61 -20.99 -13.14
CA GLN A 821 -9.76 -19.54 -12.98
C GLN A 821 -10.78 -18.94 -13.98
N ASN A 822 -11.21 -19.72 -14.98
CA ASN A 822 -12.19 -19.34 -16.01
C ASN A 822 -13.17 -20.50 -16.28
N ALA A 823 -13.82 -21.03 -15.24
CA ALA A 823 -14.64 -22.24 -15.33
C ALA A 823 -15.84 -22.11 -16.29
N ALA A 824 -16.27 -20.88 -16.61
CA ALA A 824 -17.30 -20.59 -17.60
C ALA A 824 -16.76 -20.42 -19.04
N GLY A 825 -15.43 -20.44 -19.25
CA GLY A 825 -14.79 -20.26 -20.56
C GLY A 825 -14.98 -18.85 -21.14
N THR A 826 -15.20 -17.83 -20.31
CA THR A 826 -15.48 -16.45 -20.73
C THR A 826 -14.30 -15.88 -21.52
N ARG A 827 -14.58 -15.28 -22.68
CA ARG A 827 -13.55 -14.74 -23.60
C ARG A 827 -13.18 -13.30 -23.21
N ARG A 828 -11.89 -13.06 -22.98
CA ARG A 828 -11.28 -11.71 -22.93
C ARG A 828 -10.44 -11.54 -24.20
N GLY A 829 -10.67 -10.48 -24.97
CA GLY A 829 -9.98 -10.27 -26.26
C GLY A 829 -10.03 -11.49 -27.20
N LEU A 830 -8.86 -11.92 -27.69
CA LEU A 830 -8.63 -13.19 -28.39
C LEU A 830 -7.53 -14.00 -27.67
N GLU A 831 -7.45 -13.85 -26.35
CA GLU A 831 -6.48 -14.49 -25.48
C GLU A 831 -6.84 -15.96 -25.20
N VAL A 832 -5.85 -16.85 -25.13
CA VAL A 832 -6.04 -18.27 -24.78
C VAL A 832 -5.92 -18.50 -23.26
N PRO A 833 -7.02 -18.81 -22.53
CA PRO A 833 -6.99 -18.90 -21.07
C PRO A 833 -6.03 -19.95 -20.51
N GLU A 834 -5.86 -21.10 -21.14
CA GLU A 834 -4.92 -22.12 -20.65
C GLU A 834 -3.44 -21.71 -20.78
N GLU A 835 -3.08 -20.94 -21.82
CA GLU A 835 -1.71 -20.41 -21.97
C GLU A 835 -1.39 -19.38 -20.89
N ARG A 836 -2.39 -18.55 -20.56
CA ARG A 836 -2.34 -17.49 -19.56
C ARG A 836 -2.35 -18.01 -18.12
N ASP A 837 -3.20 -19.00 -17.83
CA ASP A 837 -3.43 -19.48 -16.45
C ASP A 837 -2.35 -20.47 -15.97
N TYR A 838 -1.58 -21.07 -16.89
CA TYR A 838 -0.56 -22.08 -16.60
C TYR A 838 0.79 -21.73 -17.23
N TYR A 839 1.84 -21.78 -16.42
CA TYR A 839 3.23 -21.61 -16.86
C TYR A 839 4.14 -22.61 -16.12
N PRO A 840 5.16 -23.21 -16.78
CA PRO A 840 5.43 -23.14 -18.22
C PRO A 840 4.27 -23.67 -19.06
N TYR A 841 4.02 -23.08 -20.24
CA TYR A 841 2.93 -23.57 -21.09
C TYR A 841 3.37 -24.81 -21.87
N TRP A 842 2.56 -25.86 -21.80
CA TRP A 842 2.84 -27.15 -22.43
C TRP A 842 2.57 -27.15 -23.94
N GLY A 843 1.66 -26.29 -24.42
CA GLY A 843 1.35 -26.12 -25.84
C GLY A 843 2.18 -25.06 -26.56
N PRO A 844 2.03 -24.94 -27.89
CA PRO A 844 2.61 -23.82 -28.64
C PRO A 844 2.07 -22.42 -28.25
N THR A 845 2.94 -21.40 -28.27
CA THR A 845 2.62 -20.01 -27.94
C THR A 845 3.35 -19.04 -28.88
N PRO A 846 2.78 -17.87 -29.23
CA PRO A 846 3.50 -16.80 -29.94
C PRO A 846 4.49 -16.04 -29.06
N TRP A 847 4.41 -16.21 -27.74
CA TRP A 847 5.21 -15.50 -26.76
C TRP A 847 6.59 -16.13 -26.60
N ARG A 848 7.64 -15.29 -26.63
CA ARG A 848 9.04 -15.66 -26.36
C ARG A 848 9.42 -15.12 -24.99
N ASP A 849 10.10 -15.93 -24.19
CA ASP A 849 10.51 -15.56 -22.84
C ASP A 849 11.77 -14.67 -22.88
N ILE A 850 11.77 -13.61 -22.06
CA ILE A 850 12.93 -12.73 -21.81
C ILE A 850 13.61 -13.16 -20.50
N ALA A 851 12.83 -13.27 -19.43
CA ALA A 851 13.31 -13.61 -18.10
C ALA A 851 12.23 -14.28 -17.25
N ILE A 852 12.64 -15.26 -16.45
CA ILE A 852 11.82 -16.01 -15.49
C ILE A 852 12.40 -15.74 -14.09
N MET A 853 11.69 -14.94 -13.30
CA MET A 853 12.08 -14.49 -11.98
C MET A 853 11.28 -15.22 -10.90
N VAL A 854 11.93 -15.90 -9.95
CA VAL A 854 11.27 -16.79 -8.95
C VAL A 854 11.52 -16.37 -7.49
N SER A 855 10.72 -16.83 -6.52
CA SER A 855 10.94 -16.54 -5.09
C SER A 855 11.67 -17.62 -4.27
N ASP A 856 11.93 -18.81 -4.84
CA ASP A 856 12.52 -19.94 -4.12
C ASP A 856 13.43 -20.82 -5.00
N ASN A 857 14.29 -21.63 -4.36
CA ASN A 857 15.30 -22.42 -5.04
C ASN A 857 14.76 -23.68 -5.73
N LYS A 858 13.61 -24.23 -5.31
CA LYS A 858 12.99 -25.38 -6.00
C LYS A 858 12.43 -24.91 -7.35
N THR A 859 11.65 -23.83 -7.35
CA THR A 859 11.15 -23.22 -8.58
C THR A 859 12.30 -22.74 -9.47
N LEU A 860 13.41 -22.24 -8.90
CA LEU A 860 14.61 -21.87 -9.67
C LEU A 860 15.17 -23.05 -10.47
N GLU A 861 15.41 -24.20 -9.83
CA GLU A 861 15.95 -25.38 -10.51
C GLU A 861 14.95 -26.02 -11.47
N GLU A 862 13.65 -25.99 -11.18
CA GLU A 862 12.60 -26.42 -12.11
C GLU A 862 12.57 -25.54 -13.38
N MET A 863 12.65 -24.21 -13.24
CA MET A 863 12.67 -23.30 -14.39
C MET A 863 14.00 -23.36 -15.15
N LYS A 864 15.13 -23.56 -14.46
CA LYS A 864 16.43 -23.83 -15.12
C LYS A 864 16.37 -25.09 -15.98
N ARG A 865 15.75 -26.18 -15.51
CA ARG A 865 15.56 -27.39 -16.32
C ARG A 865 14.68 -27.11 -17.54
N TYR A 866 13.57 -26.37 -17.36
CA TYR A 866 12.68 -25.99 -18.46
C TYR A 866 13.40 -25.20 -19.57
N VAL A 867 14.18 -24.16 -19.24
CA VAL A 867 14.88 -23.35 -20.27
C VAL A 867 16.10 -24.03 -20.90
N ASN A 868 16.47 -25.22 -20.41
CA ASN A 868 17.50 -26.07 -21.00
C ASN A 868 16.89 -27.28 -21.74
N SER A 869 15.58 -27.50 -21.67
CA SER A 869 14.93 -28.65 -22.31
C SER A 869 14.46 -28.34 -23.73
N ALA A 870 14.22 -29.40 -24.51
CA ALA A 870 13.58 -29.27 -25.82
C ALA A 870 12.18 -28.63 -25.73
N GLU A 871 11.49 -28.72 -24.59
CA GLU A 871 10.12 -28.22 -24.42
C GLU A 871 9.99 -26.69 -24.46
N LEU A 872 11.09 -25.94 -24.31
CA LEU A 872 11.08 -24.49 -24.54
C LEU A 872 10.97 -24.19 -26.05
N HIS A 873 11.65 -24.97 -26.90
CA HIS A 873 11.77 -24.68 -28.33
C HIS A 873 10.75 -25.47 -29.17
N GLU A 874 10.64 -26.76 -28.92
CA GLU A 874 9.83 -27.74 -29.64
C GLU A 874 8.48 -27.96 -28.96
N LYS A 875 7.40 -27.82 -29.71
CA LYS A 875 6.02 -28.09 -29.25
C LYS A 875 5.30 -28.98 -30.26
N TRP A 876 4.21 -29.62 -29.84
CA TRP A 876 3.49 -30.59 -30.67
C TRP A 876 2.00 -30.25 -30.86
N LEU A 877 1.51 -30.52 -32.07
CA LEU A 877 0.11 -30.35 -32.47
C LEU A 877 -0.39 -31.56 -33.26
N CYS A 878 -1.65 -31.91 -33.05
CA CYS A 878 -2.36 -32.80 -33.96
C CYS A 878 -2.93 -32.00 -35.14
N ILE A 879 -2.49 -32.30 -36.36
CA ILE A 879 -3.00 -31.71 -37.60
C ILE A 879 -3.82 -32.77 -38.35
N MET A 880 -5.04 -32.42 -38.76
CA MET A 880 -5.95 -33.31 -39.50
C MET A 880 -6.47 -32.64 -40.76
N ARG A 881 -6.78 -33.45 -41.79
CA ARG A 881 -7.47 -33.01 -43.01
C ARG A 881 -8.92 -32.63 -42.69
N ASN A 882 -9.42 -31.60 -43.38
CA ASN A 882 -10.77 -31.06 -43.24
C ASN A 882 -11.89 -32.10 -43.40
N GLU A 883 -11.68 -33.08 -44.27
CA GLU A 883 -12.59 -34.20 -44.53
C GLU A 883 -12.71 -35.17 -43.36
N GLN A 884 -11.68 -35.28 -42.53
CA GLN A 884 -11.66 -36.12 -41.33
C GLN A 884 -12.48 -35.51 -40.17
N PHE A 885 -12.92 -34.25 -40.30
CA PHE A 885 -13.78 -33.60 -39.31
C PHE A 885 -15.27 -33.72 -39.69
N PRO A 886 -16.16 -34.03 -38.73
CA PRO A 886 -17.61 -33.97 -38.95
C PRO A 886 -18.07 -32.62 -39.52
N ARG A 887 -19.19 -32.59 -40.26
CA ARG A 887 -19.74 -31.36 -40.90
C ARG A 887 -19.89 -30.17 -39.95
N ARG A 888 -20.04 -30.38 -38.63
CA ARG A 888 -20.07 -29.32 -37.59
C ARG A 888 -18.67 -28.79 -37.19
N ASN A 889 -17.61 -29.60 -37.31
CA ASN A 889 -16.25 -29.31 -36.83
C ASN A 889 -15.18 -29.11 -37.94
N ARG A 890 -15.59 -28.97 -39.21
CA ARG A 890 -14.70 -28.66 -40.36
C ARG A 890 -13.71 -27.51 -40.09
N CYS A 891 -12.63 -27.48 -40.88
CA CYS A 891 -11.57 -26.49 -40.75
C CYS A 891 -12.03 -25.06 -41.09
N PRO A 892 -11.30 -24.01 -40.64
CA PRO A 892 -11.72 -22.62 -40.81
C PRO A 892 -11.72 -22.19 -42.29
N LEU A 893 -12.29 -21.02 -42.58
CA LEU A 893 -12.31 -20.49 -43.96
C LEU A 893 -11.04 -19.71 -44.29
N THR A 894 -10.53 -19.95 -45.50
CA THR A 894 -9.54 -19.13 -46.23
C THR A 894 -10.05 -17.71 -46.50
N SER A 895 -9.15 -16.83 -46.97
CA SER A 895 -9.50 -15.53 -47.57
C SER A 895 -10.50 -15.65 -48.74
N SER A 896 -10.41 -16.74 -49.51
CA SER A 896 -11.27 -17.09 -50.65
C SER A 896 -12.56 -17.85 -50.27
N ASN A 897 -12.97 -17.82 -48.99
CA ASN A 897 -14.18 -18.48 -48.45
C ASN A 897 -14.23 -20.03 -48.56
N LYS A 898 -13.22 -20.69 -49.13
CA LYS A 898 -13.08 -22.17 -49.10
C LYS A 898 -12.62 -22.63 -47.70
N PRO A 899 -13.06 -23.79 -47.18
CA PRO A 899 -12.44 -24.40 -46.00
C PRO A 899 -10.95 -24.67 -46.24
N GLN A 900 -10.11 -24.45 -45.24
CA GLN A 900 -8.70 -24.85 -45.23
C GLN A 900 -8.59 -26.38 -45.38
N GLU A 901 -7.54 -26.87 -46.06
CA GLU A 901 -7.36 -28.32 -46.30
C GLU A 901 -6.99 -29.09 -45.03
N THR A 902 -6.19 -28.48 -44.15
CA THR A 902 -5.82 -29.04 -42.85
C THR A 902 -5.97 -28.01 -41.74
N CYS A 903 -6.14 -28.47 -40.51
CA CYS A 903 -6.15 -27.61 -39.32
C CYS A 903 -5.89 -28.39 -38.03
N VAL A 904 -5.67 -27.64 -36.94
CA VAL A 904 -5.47 -28.19 -35.59
C VAL A 904 -6.73 -28.94 -35.12
N ALA A 905 -6.51 -30.15 -34.59
CA ALA A 905 -7.53 -31.03 -34.04
C ALA A 905 -7.65 -30.90 -32.49
N SER A 906 -8.61 -31.62 -31.92
CA SER A 906 -8.84 -31.67 -30.47
C SER A 906 -7.77 -32.43 -29.67
N PHE A 907 -6.99 -33.29 -30.33
CA PHE A 907 -6.12 -34.26 -29.68
C PHE A 907 -4.83 -33.64 -29.13
N ILE A 908 -4.48 -34.06 -27.91
CA ILE A 908 -3.39 -33.47 -27.11
C ILE A 908 -2.24 -34.45 -26.82
N SER A 909 -2.35 -35.70 -27.28
CA SER A 909 -1.32 -36.73 -27.19
C SER A 909 -1.09 -37.35 -28.57
N LYS A 910 0.12 -37.89 -28.79
CA LYS A 910 0.49 -38.60 -30.02
C LYS A 910 -0.52 -39.70 -30.36
N GLU A 911 -0.75 -40.61 -29.41
CA GLU A 911 -1.67 -41.75 -29.55
C GLU A 911 -3.08 -41.33 -29.99
N SER A 912 -3.71 -40.39 -29.28
CA SER A 912 -5.09 -39.96 -29.61
C SER A 912 -5.17 -39.20 -30.94
N CYS A 913 -4.09 -38.57 -31.38
CA CYS A 913 -3.98 -37.96 -32.70
C CYS A 913 -3.91 -39.02 -33.81
N GLU A 914 -2.97 -39.96 -33.70
CA GLU A 914 -2.66 -40.96 -34.73
C GLU A 914 -3.80 -41.98 -34.86
N LYS A 915 -4.40 -42.42 -33.74
CA LYS A 915 -5.64 -43.22 -33.70
C LYS A 915 -6.82 -42.54 -34.41
N SER A 916 -6.81 -41.21 -34.44
CA SER A 916 -7.80 -40.38 -35.16
C SER A 916 -7.41 -40.05 -36.61
N LYS A 917 -6.38 -40.72 -37.16
CA LYS A 917 -5.81 -40.49 -38.50
C LYS A 917 -5.21 -39.09 -38.70
N GLY A 918 -4.85 -38.41 -37.62
CA GLY A 918 -4.13 -37.13 -37.63
C GLY A 918 -2.62 -37.28 -37.60
N LYS A 919 -1.90 -36.25 -38.06
CA LYS A 919 -0.43 -36.17 -38.03
C LYS A 919 0.02 -35.42 -36.78
N TRP A 920 0.77 -36.10 -35.91
CA TRP A 920 1.41 -35.49 -34.75
C TRP A 920 2.66 -34.72 -35.20
N THR A 921 2.56 -33.39 -35.27
CA THR A 921 3.54 -32.51 -35.92
C THR A 921 4.32 -31.71 -34.89
N LYS A 922 5.66 -31.77 -34.96
CA LYS A 922 6.58 -30.92 -34.19
C LYS A 922 6.68 -29.54 -34.85
N VAL A 923 6.50 -28.48 -34.05
CA VAL A 923 6.60 -27.08 -34.45
C VAL A 923 7.53 -26.31 -33.50
N HIS A 924 8.28 -25.35 -34.04
CA HIS A 924 9.24 -24.54 -33.28
C HIS A 924 8.63 -23.19 -32.92
N THR A 925 8.60 -22.88 -31.64
CA THR A 925 7.94 -21.67 -31.10
C THR A 925 8.92 -20.57 -30.72
N ASN A 926 10.06 -20.97 -30.17
CA ASN A 926 11.03 -20.05 -29.60
C ASN A 926 12.09 -19.63 -30.65
N TYR A 927 11.68 -18.78 -31.59
CA TYR A 927 12.51 -18.18 -32.66
C TYR A 927 12.16 -16.69 -32.85
N LYS A 928 13.09 -15.87 -33.34
CA LYS A 928 12.88 -14.43 -33.59
C LYS A 928 12.04 -14.21 -34.85
N GLU A 929 12.59 -14.62 -35.98
CA GLU A 929 12.03 -14.44 -37.33
C GLU A 929 12.48 -15.59 -38.24
N VAL A 930 11.85 -15.71 -39.41
CA VAL A 930 12.32 -16.59 -40.49
C VAL A 930 13.45 -15.89 -41.22
N SER A 931 14.54 -16.60 -41.49
CA SER A 931 15.69 -16.06 -42.22
C SER A 931 15.35 -15.83 -43.69
N ALA A 932 15.69 -14.65 -44.20
CA ALA A 932 15.49 -14.29 -45.62
C ALA A 932 16.75 -14.45 -46.48
N ASN A 933 17.95 -14.55 -45.87
CA ASN A 933 19.22 -14.80 -46.56
C ASN A 933 20.35 -15.17 -45.58
N ASN A 934 21.40 -15.84 -46.09
CA ASN A 934 22.37 -16.60 -45.29
C ASN A 934 23.42 -15.82 -44.48
N GLN A 935 23.57 -14.49 -44.64
CA GLN A 935 24.77 -13.79 -44.16
C GLN A 935 24.48 -12.45 -43.46
N ILE A 936 24.17 -12.50 -42.15
CA ILE A 936 24.09 -11.33 -41.28
C ILE A 936 24.66 -11.68 -39.90
N CYS A 937 25.84 -11.12 -39.57
CA CYS A 937 26.54 -11.20 -38.28
C CYS A 937 27.01 -12.61 -37.85
N SER A 938 28.31 -12.73 -37.50
CA SER A 938 28.92 -13.96 -36.96
C SER A 938 28.21 -14.54 -35.73
N ASN A 939 27.56 -13.67 -34.95
CA ASN A 939 26.98 -14.00 -33.66
C ASN A 939 25.50 -14.45 -33.78
N VAL A 940 24.92 -14.48 -34.99
CA VAL A 940 23.53 -14.89 -35.23
C VAL A 940 23.45 -16.40 -35.44
N GLN A 941 22.82 -17.11 -34.50
CA GLN A 941 22.60 -18.55 -34.60
C GLN A 941 21.35 -18.86 -35.43
N LEU A 942 21.51 -19.68 -36.46
CA LEU A 942 20.45 -20.17 -37.35
C LEU A 942 20.21 -21.67 -37.10
N PHE A 943 18.98 -22.14 -37.30
CA PHE A 943 18.63 -23.56 -37.24
C PHE A 943 17.48 -23.92 -38.21
N GLN A 944 17.37 -25.18 -38.61
CA GLN A 944 16.26 -25.64 -39.45
C GLN A 944 15.08 -26.10 -38.59
N GLY A 945 13.86 -25.69 -38.93
CA GLY A 945 12.65 -26.14 -38.24
C GLY A 945 11.36 -25.70 -38.93
N ILE A 946 10.23 -26.33 -38.57
CA ILE A 946 8.90 -25.86 -38.98
C ILE A 946 8.49 -24.70 -38.04
N PRO A 947 8.37 -23.45 -38.51
CA PRO A 947 8.05 -22.31 -37.63
C PRO A 947 6.59 -22.32 -37.17
N TYR A 948 6.38 -21.98 -35.91
CA TYR A 948 5.05 -21.71 -35.37
C TYR A 948 4.60 -20.28 -35.73
N GLU A 949 3.83 -20.14 -36.80
CA GLU A 949 3.23 -18.86 -37.20
C GLU A 949 1.78 -18.74 -36.69
N ALA A 950 1.60 -18.04 -35.57
CA ALA A 950 0.32 -17.97 -34.85
C ALA A 950 -0.86 -17.40 -35.66
N HIS A 951 -0.61 -16.60 -36.71
CA HIS A 951 -1.64 -16.10 -37.63
C HIS A 951 -1.94 -17.05 -38.82
N LYS A 952 -1.08 -18.04 -39.08
CA LYS A 952 -1.27 -19.09 -40.10
C LYS A 952 -1.65 -20.46 -39.50
N ILE A 953 -1.63 -20.61 -38.18
CA ILE A 953 -1.65 -21.93 -37.54
C ILE A 953 -2.88 -22.81 -37.86
N THR A 954 -4.05 -22.23 -38.16
CA THR A 954 -5.23 -23.01 -38.57
C THR A 954 -5.36 -23.25 -40.07
N GLN A 955 -4.40 -22.78 -40.86
CA GLN A 955 -4.30 -22.99 -42.30
C GLN A 955 -3.47 -24.26 -42.60
N GLY A 956 -2.83 -24.81 -41.57
CA GLY A 956 -1.61 -25.58 -41.71
C GLY A 956 -0.43 -24.62 -41.89
N THR A 957 0.59 -24.74 -41.05
CA THR A 957 1.95 -24.49 -41.53
C THR A 957 2.18 -25.45 -42.70
N GLU A 958 2.88 -25.03 -43.77
CA GLU A 958 3.10 -25.87 -44.97
C GLU A 958 3.88 -27.18 -44.69
N ASN A 959 4.30 -27.40 -43.44
CA ASN A 959 5.10 -28.51 -42.94
C ASN A 959 6.49 -28.63 -43.56
N LYS A 960 6.87 -27.63 -44.37
CA LYS A 960 8.23 -27.38 -44.85
C LYS A 960 9.10 -26.93 -43.68
N GLN A 961 10.34 -27.41 -43.64
CA GLN A 961 11.37 -26.80 -42.80
C GLN A 961 11.76 -25.44 -43.39
N GLN A 962 12.10 -24.49 -42.54
CA GLN A 962 12.63 -23.19 -42.89
C GLN A 962 13.82 -22.87 -41.98
N GLN A 963 14.73 -22.02 -42.46
CA GLN A 963 15.85 -21.54 -41.67
C GLN A 963 15.34 -20.45 -40.72
N LEU A 964 15.45 -20.69 -39.40
CA LEU A 964 14.90 -19.83 -38.36
C LEU A 964 16.03 -19.14 -37.59
N VAL A 965 15.82 -17.84 -37.28
CA VAL A 965 16.72 -17.07 -36.44
C VAL A 965 16.46 -17.44 -34.97
N LYS A 966 17.47 -18.01 -34.30
CA LYS A 966 17.37 -18.42 -32.90
C LYS A 966 17.12 -17.22 -32.00
N VAL A 967 16.23 -17.39 -31.02
CA VAL A 967 15.98 -16.38 -29.99
C VAL A 967 17.01 -16.48 -28.88
N ASP A 968 17.23 -15.36 -28.22
CA ASP A 968 18.05 -15.24 -27.03
C ASP A 968 17.50 -16.19 -25.95
N LYS A 969 18.39 -16.85 -25.20
CA LYS A 969 17.99 -17.74 -24.12
C LYS A 969 17.44 -16.90 -22.95
N PRO A 970 16.25 -17.22 -22.40
CA PRO A 970 15.70 -16.49 -21.26
C PRO A 970 16.56 -16.67 -20.01
N GLU A 971 16.70 -15.60 -19.23
CA GLU A 971 17.38 -15.65 -17.93
C GLU A 971 16.48 -16.29 -16.87
N VAL A 972 17.08 -17.10 -15.97
CA VAL A 972 16.36 -17.72 -14.84
C VAL A 972 17.04 -17.32 -13.55
N ILE A 973 16.41 -16.40 -12.81
CA ILE A 973 16.99 -15.67 -11.69
C ILE A 973 15.99 -15.54 -10.54
N PHE A 974 16.43 -15.06 -9.38
CA PHE A 974 15.51 -14.67 -8.32
C PHE A 974 14.79 -13.36 -8.66
N ALA A 975 13.52 -13.27 -8.29
CA ALA A 975 12.75 -12.03 -8.37
C ALA A 975 13.31 -10.99 -7.37
N PRO A 976 13.30 -9.68 -7.72
CA PRO A 976 13.59 -8.61 -6.77
C PRO A 976 12.72 -8.77 -5.53
N SER A 977 13.31 -8.85 -4.34
CA SER A 977 12.53 -9.19 -3.14
C SER A 977 11.61 -8.05 -2.75
N THR A 978 10.29 -8.25 -2.78
CA THR A 978 9.30 -7.25 -2.35
C THR A 978 8.60 -7.66 -1.08
N VAL A 979 8.23 -6.67 -0.29
CA VAL A 979 7.23 -6.83 0.75
C VAL A 979 5.82 -6.81 0.15
N VAL A 980 4.82 -7.26 0.90
CA VAL A 980 3.40 -7.03 0.59
C VAL A 980 3.12 -5.53 0.60
N ASN A 981 2.98 -4.90 -0.56
CA ASN A 981 2.71 -3.46 -0.68
C ASN A 981 1.96 -3.06 -1.96
N HIS A 982 1.02 -2.12 -1.89
CA HIS A 982 0.32 -1.65 -3.10
C HIS A 982 1.24 -0.86 -4.07
N ASN A 983 2.40 -0.37 -3.59
CA ASN A 983 3.38 0.38 -4.38
C ASN A 983 4.57 -0.44 -4.89
N GLY A 984 4.61 -1.76 -4.65
CA GLY A 984 5.56 -2.72 -5.22
C GLY A 984 7.05 -2.37 -5.22
N MET A 985 7.53 -1.51 -4.31
CA MET A 985 8.95 -1.34 -4.11
C MET A 985 9.55 -2.56 -3.39
N ASN A 986 10.76 -2.88 -3.81
CA ASN A 986 11.58 -3.96 -3.28
C ASN A 986 12.20 -3.58 -1.92
N MET A 987 12.82 -4.56 -1.27
CA MET A 987 13.45 -4.42 0.05
C MET A 987 14.72 -3.54 0.05
N HIS A 988 15.10 -2.95 -1.09
CA HIS A 988 16.19 -1.98 -1.24
C HIS A 988 15.67 -0.55 -1.47
N GLY A 989 14.37 -0.28 -1.30
CA GLY A 989 13.80 1.06 -1.47
C GLY A 989 13.68 1.51 -2.93
N LYS A 990 13.71 0.58 -3.89
CA LYS A 990 13.61 0.85 -5.34
C LYS A 990 12.48 0.05 -5.96
N PHE A 991 12.01 0.42 -7.15
CA PHE A 991 11.00 -0.37 -7.86
C PHE A 991 11.55 -1.75 -8.27
N SER A 992 10.66 -2.71 -8.46
CA SER A 992 11.05 -3.97 -9.10
C SER A 992 11.34 -3.71 -10.58
N SER A 993 12.53 -4.07 -11.04
CA SER A 993 13.01 -3.74 -12.38
C SER A 993 13.87 -4.85 -12.97
N TYR A 994 13.87 -4.96 -14.30
CA TYR A 994 14.73 -5.86 -15.06
C TYR A 994 15.30 -5.13 -16.28
N LYS A 995 16.62 -5.22 -16.48
CA LYS A 995 17.31 -4.60 -17.63
C LYS A 995 17.16 -5.47 -18.87
N TRP A 996 16.25 -5.11 -19.76
CA TRP A 996 16.09 -5.80 -21.04
C TRP A 996 17.08 -5.25 -22.08
N LYS A 997 17.95 -6.11 -22.60
CA LYS A 997 18.69 -5.87 -23.85
C LYS A 997 17.73 -6.10 -25.03
N ILE A 998 17.39 -5.06 -25.79
CA ILE A 998 16.44 -5.16 -26.91
C ILE A 998 17.00 -6.09 -27.99
N PRO A 999 16.28 -7.14 -28.43
CA PRO A 999 16.83 -8.12 -29.38
C PRO A 999 17.17 -7.50 -30.74
N PHE A 1000 18.33 -7.87 -31.28
CA PHE A 1000 18.69 -7.63 -32.68
C PHE A 1000 17.87 -8.51 -33.63
N PHE A 1001 17.39 -7.92 -34.73
CA PHE A 1001 16.66 -8.60 -35.82
C PHE A 1001 17.48 -8.49 -37.11
N PRO A 1002 18.07 -9.60 -37.61
CA PRO A 1002 18.80 -9.64 -38.87
C PRO A 1002 18.09 -8.98 -40.06
N SER A 1003 16.76 -9.09 -40.17
CA SER A 1003 15.96 -8.49 -41.23
C SER A 1003 16.05 -6.97 -41.37
N GLN A 1004 16.66 -6.25 -40.41
CA GLN A 1004 16.76 -4.78 -40.36
C GLN A 1004 15.41 -4.07 -40.60
N THR A 1005 14.31 -4.76 -40.34
CA THR A 1005 12.95 -4.29 -40.56
C THR A 1005 12.37 -3.85 -39.22
N ARG A 1006 11.70 -2.69 -39.18
CA ARG A 1006 10.93 -2.25 -38.00
C ARG A 1006 9.99 -3.38 -37.59
N GLN A 1007 10.06 -3.77 -36.33
CA GLN A 1007 9.16 -4.76 -35.75
C GLN A 1007 8.11 -4.03 -34.91
N ARG A 1008 6.83 -4.38 -35.06
CA ARG A 1008 5.81 -4.06 -34.06
C ARG A 1008 5.64 -5.23 -33.12
N CYS A 1009 5.74 -4.96 -31.84
CA CYS A 1009 5.82 -5.96 -30.79
C CYS A 1009 4.81 -5.70 -29.68
N VAL A 1010 4.58 -6.72 -28.86
CA VAL A 1010 3.91 -6.59 -27.56
C VAL A 1010 4.88 -7.08 -26.50
N LEU A 1011 5.14 -6.27 -25.49
CA LEU A 1011 5.75 -6.68 -24.23
C LEU A 1011 4.64 -7.19 -23.30
N ARG A 1012 4.86 -8.34 -22.64
CA ARG A 1012 3.98 -8.91 -21.62
C ARG A 1012 4.78 -9.18 -20.33
N ILE A 1013 4.25 -8.71 -19.21
CA ILE A 1013 4.63 -9.21 -17.88
C ILE A 1013 3.51 -10.13 -17.38
N ARG A 1014 3.87 -11.31 -16.91
CA ARG A 1014 3.00 -12.23 -16.17
C ARG A 1014 3.49 -12.31 -14.73
N TYR A 1015 2.57 -12.37 -13.79
CA TYR A 1015 2.86 -12.58 -12.38
C TYR A 1015 1.99 -13.71 -11.85
N ASN A 1016 2.59 -14.87 -11.56
CA ASN A 1016 1.91 -16.09 -11.13
C ASN A 1016 2.27 -16.39 -9.67
N ILE A 1017 1.31 -16.33 -8.76
CA ILE A 1017 1.52 -16.61 -7.32
C ILE A 1017 0.77 -17.87 -6.88
N THR A 1018 1.36 -18.61 -5.95
CA THR A 1018 0.69 -19.74 -5.29
C THR A 1018 0.98 -19.71 -3.79
N THR A 1019 0.06 -20.25 -3.00
CA THR A 1019 0.26 -20.44 -1.57
C THR A 1019 1.20 -21.62 -1.35
N ASN A 1020 1.99 -21.63 -0.27
CA ASN A 1020 2.69 -22.85 0.16
C ASN A 1020 1.71 -24.01 0.42
N ASP A 1021 0.44 -23.66 0.62
CA ASP A 1021 -0.72 -24.52 0.84
C ASP A 1021 -1.50 -24.84 -0.46
N VAL A 1022 -0.89 -24.63 -1.64
CA VAL A 1022 -1.08 -25.36 -2.92
C VAL A 1022 0.23 -25.22 -3.76
N PRO A 1023 1.19 -26.17 -3.78
CA PRO A 1023 2.46 -25.99 -4.50
C PRO A 1023 2.24 -25.99 -6.01
N ARG A 1024 3.23 -25.49 -6.78
CA ARG A 1024 3.23 -25.61 -8.24
C ARG A 1024 3.15 -27.05 -8.79
N ASN A 1025 3.58 -28.06 -8.02
CA ASN A 1025 3.48 -29.46 -8.45
C ASN A 1025 2.12 -30.14 -8.16
N PHE A 1026 1.09 -29.40 -7.72
CA PHE A 1026 -0.27 -29.97 -7.66
C PHE A 1026 -0.86 -30.15 -9.06
N ASP A 1027 -1.39 -31.34 -9.32
CA ASP A 1027 -2.03 -31.78 -10.56
C ASP A 1027 -3.47 -32.31 -10.30
N ALA A 1028 -4.11 -32.90 -11.30
CA ALA A 1028 -5.48 -33.41 -11.18
C ALA A 1028 -5.66 -34.49 -10.08
N SER A 1029 -4.62 -35.22 -9.68
CA SER A 1029 -4.68 -36.19 -8.58
C SER A 1029 -4.93 -35.53 -7.22
N ASN A 1030 -4.51 -34.26 -7.05
CA ASN A 1030 -4.65 -33.53 -5.79
C ASN A 1030 -6.03 -32.87 -5.62
N ASN A 1031 -6.91 -32.94 -6.62
CA ASN A 1031 -8.19 -32.22 -6.63
C ASN A 1031 -9.03 -32.41 -5.34
N ASN A 1032 -9.09 -33.64 -4.82
CA ASN A 1032 -9.89 -33.98 -3.65
C ASN A 1032 -9.32 -33.50 -2.31
N GLN A 1033 -8.09 -32.95 -2.28
CA GLN A 1033 -7.46 -32.42 -1.06
C GLN A 1033 -7.99 -31.02 -0.70
N VAL A 1034 -8.78 -30.40 -1.58
CA VAL A 1034 -9.13 -28.97 -1.58
C VAL A 1034 -10.62 -28.84 -1.98
N THR A 1035 -11.54 -29.01 -1.01
CA THR A 1035 -13.02 -29.04 -1.21
C THR A 1035 -13.83 -27.88 -0.60
N ASN A 1036 -14.81 -27.37 -1.36
CA ASN A 1036 -15.71 -26.21 -1.17
C ASN A 1036 -16.36 -26.16 0.27
N ASP A 1037 -16.12 -25.28 1.26
CA ASP A 1037 -17.00 -25.18 2.47
C ASP A 1037 -16.86 -26.36 3.44
N PRO A 1038 -15.63 -26.77 3.84
CA PRO A 1038 -15.48 -27.84 4.78
C PRO A 1038 -15.96 -27.41 6.17
N THR A 1039 -16.68 -28.33 6.80
CA THR A 1039 -16.85 -28.29 8.25
C THR A 1039 -15.59 -28.78 8.95
N THR A 1040 -15.33 -28.19 10.11
CA THR A 1040 -14.45 -28.71 11.15
C THR A 1040 -15.24 -28.75 12.46
N LEU A 1041 -14.71 -29.42 13.49
CA LEU A 1041 -15.35 -29.50 14.80
C LEU A 1041 -14.56 -28.68 15.82
N ALA A 1042 -15.24 -28.06 16.80
CA ALA A 1042 -14.58 -27.53 17.98
C ALA A 1042 -14.02 -28.67 18.87
N VAL A 1043 -13.30 -28.31 19.94
CA VAL A 1043 -12.76 -29.29 20.92
C VAL A 1043 -13.83 -30.17 21.59
N ASP A 1044 -15.09 -29.75 21.59
CA ASP A 1044 -16.23 -30.54 22.11
C ASP A 1044 -16.75 -31.61 21.11
N LYS A 1045 -16.14 -31.72 19.92
CA LYS A 1045 -16.48 -32.65 18.82
C LYS A 1045 -17.93 -32.58 18.33
N THR A 1046 -18.71 -31.60 18.78
CA THR A 1046 -20.17 -31.52 18.57
C THR A 1046 -20.60 -30.16 18.01
N THR A 1047 -19.90 -29.10 18.39
CA THR A 1047 -20.01 -27.78 17.75
C THR A 1047 -19.31 -27.81 16.40
N GLN A 1048 -20.11 -27.81 15.33
CA GLN A 1048 -19.62 -27.61 13.96
C GLN A 1048 -19.18 -26.16 13.76
N LEU A 1049 -18.04 -25.99 13.08
CA LEU A 1049 -17.51 -24.71 12.60
C LEU A 1049 -17.27 -24.83 11.10
N GLN A 1050 -17.46 -23.73 10.36
CA GLN A 1050 -17.16 -23.65 8.94
C GLN A 1050 -15.84 -22.90 8.74
N LEU A 1051 -14.97 -23.43 7.88
CA LEU A 1051 -13.77 -22.72 7.43
C LEU A 1051 -14.14 -21.96 6.16
N ALA A 1052 -14.12 -20.63 6.15
CA ALA A 1052 -14.49 -19.83 4.98
C ALA A 1052 -13.23 -19.31 4.25
N LEU A 1053 -12.96 -19.79 3.01
CA LEU A 1053 -11.60 -19.91 2.43
C LEU A 1053 -11.59 -20.34 0.91
N ASN A 1054 -11.87 -19.50 -0.12
CA ASN A 1054 -12.36 -19.96 -1.47
C ASN A 1054 -11.41 -20.64 -2.51
N THR A 1055 -11.87 -21.64 -3.30
CA THR A 1055 -11.00 -22.47 -4.20
C THR A 1055 -10.42 -21.72 -5.37
N ALA A 1056 -11.13 -20.70 -5.84
CA ALA A 1056 -10.66 -19.84 -6.92
C ALA A 1056 -9.57 -18.86 -6.44
N GLN A 1057 -9.25 -18.81 -5.14
CA GLN A 1057 -8.32 -17.85 -4.53
C GLN A 1057 -6.95 -18.43 -4.16
N VAL A 1058 -6.79 -19.76 -4.09
CA VAL A 1058 -5.50 -20.40 -3.77
C VAL A 1058 -5.08 -21.44 -4.78
N GLY A 1059 -3.80 -21.78 -4.79
CA GLY A 1059 -3.17 -22.30 -5.99
C GLY A 1059 -3.10 -21.21 -7.05
N ARG A 1060 -1.96 -21.10 -7.74
CA ARG A 1060 -1.82 -20.50 -9.09
C ARG A 1060 -2.87 -19.41 -9.42
N THR A 1061 -2.85 -18.27 -8.74
CA THR A 1061 -3.52 -17.06 -9.25
C THR A 1061 -2.50 -16.26 -10.04
N PHE A 1062 -2.94 -15.59 -11.11
CA PHE A 1062 -2.04 -14.87 -11.99
C PHE A 1062 -2.63 -13.51 -12.37
N GLN A 1063 -1.79 -12.63 -12.91
CA GLN A 1063 -2.21 -11.55 -13.80
C GLN A 1063 -1.19 -11.32 -14.90
N ASP A 1064 -1.68 -10.75 -16.01
CA ASP A 1064 -0.90 -10.20 -17.10
C ASP A 1064 -0.98 -8.66 -17.14
N ARG A 1065 0.02 -8.01 -17.74
CA ARG A 1065 -0.09 -6.66 -18.32
C ARG A 1065 0.65 -6.63 -19.65
N THR A 1066 0.14 -5.86 -20.61
CA THR A 1066 0.78 -5.66 -21.91
C THR A 1066 0.91 -4.20 -22.32
N HIS A 1067 1.92 -3.93 -23.15
CA HIS A 1067 2.21 -2.65 -23.81
C HIS A 1067 2.66 -2.99 -25.25
N VAL A 1068 2.14 -2.31 -26.28
CA VAL A 1068 2.67 -2.44 -27.64
C VAL A 1068 3.95 -1.61 -27.74
N LEU A 1069 4.93 -1.99 -28.54
CA LEU A 1069 6.08 -1.13 -28.82
C LEU A 1069 6.63 -1.41 -30.22
N ASP A 1070 7.26 -0.43 -30.83
CA ASP A 1070 7.99 -0.60 -32.09
C ASP A 1070 9.50 -0.75 -31.77
N ILE A 1071 10.12 -1.83 -32.26
CA ILE A 1071 11.58 -1.98 -32.27
C ILE A 1071 12.09 -1.53 -33.63
N ILE A 1072 12.95 -0.52 -33.67
CA ILE A 1072 13.41 0.12 -34.91
C ILE A 1072 14.91 -0.12 -35.19
N PRO A 1073 15.34 -0.18 -36.47
CA PRO A 1073 16.74 -0.30 -36.85
C PRO A 1073 17.61 0.84 -36.34
N ARG A 1074 18.90 0.57 -36.08
CA ARG A 1074 19.87 1.61 -35.71
C ARG A 1074 20.29 2.44 -36.93
N PRO A 1075 20.23 3.79 -36.90
CA PRO A 1075 20.87 4.63 -37.91
C PRO A 1075 22.41 4.47 -37.83
N ARG A 1076 23.11 4.80 -38.92
CA ARG A 1076 24.57 4.56 -39.05
C ARG A 1076 25.41 5.13 -37.89
N GLY A 1077 25.04 6.31 -37.37
CA GLY A 1077 25.74 6.97 -36.26
C GLY A 1077 25.57 6.32 -34.88
N LEU A 1078 24.63 5.39 -34.72
CA LEU A 1078 24.39 4.66 -33.47
C LEU A 1078 24.95 3.23 -33.49
N LYS A 1079 25.74 2.87 -34.52
CA LYS A 1079 26.44 1.59 -34.57
C LYS A 1079 27.52 1.48 -33.50
N ASN A 1080 27.70 0.28 -32.95
CA ASN A 1080 28.69 -0.04 -31.93
C ASN A 1080 28.61 0.81 -30.64
N LYS A 1081 27.46 1.47 -30.38
CA LYS A 1081 27.22 2.26 -29.17
C LYS A 1081 26.28 1.55 -28.19
N ARG A 1082 26.50 1.76 -26.90
CA ARG A 1082 25.54 1.42 -25.83
C ARG A 1082 24.45 2.51 -25.79
N ILE A 1083 23.18 2.12 -25.91
CA ILE A 1083 22.03 3.04 -25.91
C ILE A 1083 21.21 2.79 -24.64
N ILE A 1084 20.84 3.85 -23.92
CA ILE A 1084 20.13 3.80 -22.64
C ILE A 1084 18.92 4.73 -22.69
N TYR A 1085 17.75 4.23 -22.33
CA TYR A 1085 16.51 5.02 -22.30
C TYR A 1085 16.17 5.53 -20.89
N ILE A 1086 15.80 6.81 -20.79
CA ILE A 1086 15.32 7.52 -19.59
C ILE A 1086 13.96 8.19 -19.93
N GLY A 1087 13.13 8.51 -18.93
CA GLY A 1087 11.88 9.24 -19.20
C GLY A 1087 10.84 9.19 -18.09
N GLY A 1088 9.60 9.54 -18.40
CA GLY A 1088 8.52 9.68 -17.43
C GLY A 1088 7.70 8.40 -17.22
N MET A 1089 7.29 8.15 -15.96
CA MET A 1089 6.31 7.12 -15.58
C MET A 1089 5.34 7.63 -14.51
N GLY A 1090 4.27 6.87 -14.24
CA GLY A 1090 3.30 7.15 -13.18
C GLY A 1090 2.00 7.81 -13.68
N LYS A 1091 1.29 8.50 -12.78
CA LYS A 1091 0.04 9.22 -13.05
C LYS A 1091 -0.01 10.56 -12.31
N ARG A 1092 -0.88 11.45 -12.78
CA ARG A 1092 -1.13 12.76 -12.16
C ARG A 1092 -2.03 12.64 -10.92
N GLY A 1093 -1.76 13.47 -9.91
CA GLY A 1093 -2.36 13.39 -8.59
C GLY A 1093 -1.35 12.89 -7.55
N ASN A 1094 -1.70 13.04 -6.27
CA ASN A 1094 -0.90 12.51 -5.15
C ASN A 1094 -1.02 10.99 -5.01
N ILE A 1095 -0.20 10.39 -4.16
CA ILE A 1095 -0.16 8.93 -3.91
C ILE A 1095 -1.53 8.29 -3.62
N VAL A 1096 -2.46 8.97 -2.93
CA VAL A 1096 -3.82 8.45 -2.68
C VAL A 1096 -4.72 8.58 -3.92
N GLN A 1097 -4.47 9.59 -4.77
CA GLN A 1097 -5.22 9.86 -6.00
C GLN A 1097 -4.73 9.01 -7.20
N ALA A 1098 -3.44 8.71 -7.27
CA ALA A 1098 -2.82 7.87 -8.30
C ALA A 1098 -3.11 6.36 -8.09
N TYR A 1099 -3.36 5.97 -6.84
CA TYR A 1099 -3.64 4.60 -6.39
C TYR A 1099 -4.63 3.84 -7.32
N PRO A 1100 -4.37 2.57 -7.67
CA PRO A 1100 -3.23 1.74 -7.27
C PRO A 1100 -2.03 1.84 -8.24
N ALA A 1101 -1.79 3.00 -8.85
CA ALA A 1101 -0.54 3.30 -9.55
C ALA A 1101 0.26 4.38 -8.81
N MET A 1102 1.50 4.62 -9.26
CA MET A 1102 2.38 5.63 -8.68
C MET A 1102 2.10 7.05 -9.20
N GLU A 1103 2.54 8.04 -8.42
CA GLU A 1103 2.66 9.44 -8.82
C GLU A 1103 3.66 9.61 -9.99
N TYR A 1104 3.58 10.74 -10.71
CA TYR A 1104 4.53 11.06 -11.78
C TYR A 1104 5.96 11.21 -11.24
N ARG A 1105 6.89 10.43 -11.81
CA ARG A 1105 8.34 10.56 -11.60
C ARG A 1105 9.11 10.10 -12.84
N PHE A 1106 10.42 10.35 -12.87
CA PHE A 1106 11.28 9.72 -13.87
C PHE A 1106 11.48 8.23 -13.55
N TYR A 1107 11.56 7.40 -14.59
CA TYR A 1107 12.09 6.05 -14.50
C TYR A 1107 13.60 6.09 -14.78
N GLN A 1108 14.40 5.33 -14.03
CA GLN A 1108 15.85 5.59 -13.87
C GLN A 1108 16.12 7.04 -13.43
N ASP A 1109 15.70 7.35 -12.21
CA ASP A 1109 16.03 8.59 -11.49
C ASP A 1109 17.50 8.62 -11.04
N GLU A 1110 18.22 7.49 -11.02
CA GLU A 1110 19.68 7.46 -10.99
C GLU A 1110 20.22 6.55 -12.10
N VAL A 1111 21.21 7.04 -12.85
CA VAL A 1111 21.89 6.27 -13.91
C VAL A 1111 23.37 6.65 -14.01
N THR A 1112 24.21 5.68 -14.40
CA THR A 1112 25.64 5.90 -14.71
C THR A 1112 25.95 5.51 -16.15
N VAL A 1113 26.64 6.40 -16.85
CA VAL A 1113 26.95 6.33 -18.29
C VAL A 1113 28.39 6.78 -18.55
N SER A 1114 29.00 6.35 -19.66
CA SER A 1114 30.30 6.90 -20.13
C SER A 1114 30.11 8.11 -21.06
N THR A 1115 31.19 8.83 -21.43
CA THR A 1115 31.11 9.84 -22.51
C THR A 1115 30.76 9.24 -23.89
N GLN A 1116 30.91 7.91 -24.03
CA GLN A 1116 30.67 7.17 -25.27
C GLN A 1116 29.26 6.57 -25.35
N ASP A 1117 28.53 6.53 -24.23
CA ASP A 1117 27.16 6.01 -24.15
C ASP A 1117 26.16 7.03 -24.72
N VAL A 1118 25.09 6.52 -25.31
CA VAL A 1118 23.99 7.32 -25.86
C VAL A 1118 22.79 7.27 -24.93
N VAL A 1119 22.30 8.45 -24.54
CA VAL A 1119 21.10 8.66 -23.75
C VAL A 1119 19.95 9.05 -24.68
N CYS A 1120 18.85 8.32 -24.59
CA CYS A 1120 17.59 8.63 -25.25
C CYS A 1120 16.53 9.00 -24.20
N LEU A 1121 15.77 10.07 -24.43
CA LEU A 1121 14.61 10.42 -23.59
C LEU A 1121 13.32 10.01 -24.30
N ALA A 1122 12.34 9.48 -23.57
CA ALA A 1122 11.01 9.15 -24.12
C ALA A 1122 9.92 9.19 -23.03
N TRP A 1123 8.77 9.80 -23.30
CA TRP A 1123 7.63 9.82 -22.36
C TRP A 1123 6.27 9.73 -23.06
N SER A 1124 5.32 9.03 -22.44
CA SER A 1124 3.90 9.01 -22.81
C SER A 1124 3.06 9.80 -21.80
N GLY A 1125 2.01 10.46 -22.28
CA GLY A 1125 1.02 11.16 -21.44
C GLY A 1125 -0.42 11.07 -21.99
N SER A 1126 -1.38 11.66 -21.28
CA SER A 1126 -2.79 11.69 -21.63
C SER A 1126 -3.45 13.05 -21.39
N ASN A 1127 -4.30 13.45 -22.35
CA ASN A 1127 -5.28 14.53 -22.23
C ASN A 1127 -6.64 14.06 -21.67
N ASN A 1128 -6.72 12.84 -21.14
CA ASN A 1128 -7.98 12.22 -20.68
C ASN A 1128 -7.82 11.58 -19.29
N ASN A 1129 -6.96 12.18 -18.44
CA ASN A 1129 -6.91 11.86 -17.02
C ASN A 1129 -8.22 12.26 -16.32
N PRO A 1130 -8.54 11.69 -15.15
CA PRO A 1130 -9.78 12.03 -14.43
C PRO A 1130 -9.83 13.50 -13.97
N ASN A 1131 -11.05 13.99 -13.77
CA ASN A 1131 -11.31 15.35 -13.27
C ASN A 1131 -10.83 15.53 -11.82
N ASN A 1132 -10.64 16.81 -11.44
CA ASN A 1132 -10.24 17.28 -10.11
C ASN A 1132 -8.79 16.95 -9.68
N TYR A 1133 -7.96 16.42 -10.58
CA TYR A 1133 -6.51 16.22 -10.38
C TYR A 1133 -5.68 17.25 -11.16
N ALA A 1134 -6.12 18.51 -11.10
CA ALA A 1134 -5.55 19.61 -11.87
C ALA A 1134 -4.22 20.13 -11.28
N GLY A 1135 -4.12 20.34 -9.97
CA GLY A 1135 -3.04 21.18 -9.42
C GLY A 1135 -2.89 22.46 -10.24
N GLU A 1136 -1.65 22.88 -10.50
CA GLU A 1136 -1.36 24.10 -11.28
C GLU A 1136 -1.26 23.86 -12.80
N GLY A 1137 -2.15 23.05 -13.37
CA GLY A 1137 -2.16 22.85 -14.82
C GLY A 1137 -3.42 22.21 -15.35
N GLN A 1138 -3.74 22.48 -16.63
CA GLN A 1138 -5.02 22.17 -17.27
C GLN A 1138 -5.58 20.79 -16.88
N GLN A 1139 -6.82 20.79 -16.39
CA GLN A 1139 -7.50 19.58 -15.91
C GLN A 1139 -7.58 18.49 -17.00
N GLY A 1140 -7.41 17.23 -16.59
CA GLY A 1140 -7.38 16.08 -17.50
C GLY A 1140 -6.07 15.91 -18.30
N SER A 1141 -5.19 16.92 -18.34
CA SER A 1141 -3.88 16.85 -18.98
C SER A 1141 -2.76 16.50 -17.99
N ASP A 1142 -1.81 15.68 -18.41
CA ASP A 1142 -0.46 15.60 -17.85
C ASP A 1142 0.58 16.02 -18.91
N ARG A 1143 1.76 16.45 -18.45
CA ARG A 1143 2.94 16.75 -19.27
C ARG A 1143 4.17 16.51 -18.41
N THR A 1144 5.31 16.35 -19.05
CA THR A 1144 6.63 16.50 -18.42
C THR A 1144 7.57 17.28 -19.34
N ASN A 1145 8.64 17.82 -18.77
CA ASN A 1145 9.78 18.42 -19.44
C ASN A 1145 11.07 18.02 -18.70
N VAL A 1146 12.21 18.43 -19.22
CA VAL A 1146 13.51 18.24 -18.56
C VAL A 1146 14.21 19.59 -18.43
N CYS A 1147 14.48 19.99 -17.18
CA CYS A 1147 15.16 21.22 -16.77
C CYS A 1147 16.38 20.84 -15.93
N TRP A 1148 17.59 21.12 -16.42
CA TRP A 1148 18.84 20.76 -15.73
C TRP A 1148 19.13 21.74 -14.59
N VAL A 1149 19.33 21.24 -13.37
CA VAL A 1149 19.46 22.02 -12.14
C VAL A 1149 20.94 22.18 -11.80
N LYS A 1150 21.47 23.41 -11.88
CA LYS A 1150 22.88 23.72 -11.59
C LYS A 1150 23.14 23.82 -10.08
N GLU A 1151 22.12 24.20 -9.34
CA GLU A 1151 22.09 24.34 -7.88
C GLU A 1151 22.14 22.99 -7.12
N GLY A 1152 22.15 21.86 -7.86
CA GLY A 1152 22.21 20.51 -7.32
C GLY A 1152 20.83 19.87 -7.08
N CYS A 1153 20.83 18.55 -6.88
CA CYS A 1153 19.62 17.73 -6.72
C CYS A 1153 18.81 18.04 -5.44
N SER A 1154 19.30 18.96 -4.59
CA SER A 1154 18.58 19.45 -3.41
C SER A 1154 17.62 20.60 -3.72
N SER A 1155 17.74 21.31 -4.86
CA SER A 1155 16.95 22.53 -5.13
C SER A 1155 15.63 22.26 -5.88
N LEU A 1156 14.50 22.70 -5.29
CA LEU A 1156 13.19 22.79 -5.97
C LEU A 1156 12.91 24.17 -6.62
N GLN A 1157 13.81 25.15 -6.46
CA GLN A 1157 13.68 26.49 -7.05
C GLN A 1157 14.93 26.89 -7.84
N PRO A 1158 15.26 26.22 -8.97
CA PRO A 1158 16.32 26.67 -9.87
C PRO A 1158 16.02 28.05 -10.43
N LYS A 1159 17.01 28.94 -10.49
CA LYS A 1159 16.83 30.31 -11.05
C LYS A 1159 16.57 30.29 -12.56
N ALA A 1160 17.20 29.35 -13.25
CA ALA A 1160 16.97 29.01 -14.65
C ALA A 1160 17.39 27.56 -14.91
N CYS A 1161 16.77 26.91 -15.89
CA CYS A 1161 17.25 25.65 -16.44
C CYS A 1161 18.63 25.88 -17.08
N SER A 1162 19.61 25.09 -16.68
CA SER A 1162 20.94 25.09 -17.29
C SER A 1162 20.99 24.24 -18.57
N SER A 1163 22.02 24.46 -19.40
CA SER A 1163 22.28 23.65 -20.59
C SER A 1163 23.21 22.48 -20.23
N LEU A 1164 22.81 21.26 -20.56
CA LEU A 1164 23.68 20.09 -20.44
C LEU A 1164 24.75 20.10 -21.55
N PRO A 1165 26.04 19.80 -21.26
CA PRO A 1165 27.08 19.64 -22.27
C PRO A 1165 26.86 18.31 -23.03
N LEU A 1166 26.00 18.36 -24.03
CA LEU A 1166 25.60 17.22 -24.86
C LEU A 1166 25.99 17.41 -26.32
N GLU A 1167 26.08 16.29 -27.04
CA GLU A 1167 26.14 16.25 -28.49
C GLU A 1167 25.01 15.36 -29.01
N VAL A 1168 24.23 15.87 -29.96
CA VAL A 1168 23.11 15.17 -30.60
C VAL A 1168 23.64 14.01 -31.45
N VAL A 1169 22.93 12.88 -31.52
CA VAL A 1169 23.39 11.70 -32.30
C VAL A 1169 22.34 11.08 -33.24
N ASP A 1170 21.09 11.52 -33.19
CA ASP A 1170 20.10 11.35 -34.26
C ASP A 1170 19.34 12.66 -34.54
N HIS A 1171 18.62 12.75 -35.66
CA HIS A 1171 17.95 14.00 -36.10
C HIS A 1171 18.87 15.24 -36.20
N LEU A 1172 20.14 15.02 -36.58
CA LEU A 1172 21.17 16.04 -36.83
C LEU A 1172 20.76 17.08 -37.89
N ASP A 1173 19.77 16.76 -38.73
CA ASP A 1173 19.16 17.64 -39.72
C ASP A 1173 18.20 18.69 -39.13
N LYS A 1174 17.91 18.59 -37.81
CA LYS A 1174 16.90 19.41 -37.12
C LYS A 1174 17.34 19.94 -35.75
N PHE A 1175 18.35 19.35 -35.13
CA PHE A 1175 18.74 19.67 -33.75
C PHE A 1175 20.25 19.77 -33.56
N ASP A 1176 20.64 20.79 -32.79
CA ASP A 1176 21.96 20.98 -32.20
C ASP A 1176 21.87 20.92 -30.66
N ALA A 1177 22.99 21.11 -29.97
CA ALA A 1177 23.03 21.02 -28.52
C ALA A 1177 22.16 22.08 -27.81
N ALA A 1178 22.02 23.28 -28.38
CA ALA A 1178 21.27 24.38 -27.78
C ALA A 1178 19.76 24.21 -27.98
N SER A 1179 19.33 23.91 -29.21
CA SER A 1179 17.95 23.67 -29.58
C SER A 1179 17.39 22.39 -28.95
N LEU A 1180 18.18 21.32 -28.78
CA LEU A 1180 17.75 20.12 -28.03
C LEU A 1180 17.53 20.44 -26.54
N ASN A 1181 18.48 21.09 -25.86
CA ASN A 1181 18.30 21.52 -24.47
C ASN A 1181 17.01 22.38 -24.30
N LEU A 1182 16.76 23.30 -25.24
CA LEU A 1182 15.59 24.16 -25.22
C LEU A 1182 14.28 23.41 -25.53
N HIS A 1183 14.30 22.46 -26.47
CA HIS A 1183 13.17 21.60 -26.81
C HIS A 1183 12.75 20.71 -25.62
N LEU A 1184 13.75 20.18 -24.88
CA LEU A 1184 13.56 19.43 -23.65
C LEU A 1184 12.95 20.29 -22.52
N ASN A 1185 13.43 21.52 -22.33
CA ASN A 1185 12.83 22.48 -21.38
C ASN A 1185 11.36 22.79 -21.73
N LYS A 1186 11.04 22.92 -23.02
CA LYS A 1186 9.72 23.28 -23.56
C LYS A 1186 8.75 22.09 -23.67
N GLY A 1187 9.12 20.91 -23.15
CA GLY A 1187 8.27 19.71 -23.21
C GLY A 1187 7.95 19.28 -24.64
N CYS A 1188 8.90 19.46 -25.56
CA CYS A 1188 8.75 19.25 -27.00
C CYS A 1188 7.72 20.15 -27.73
N TYR A 1189 7.37 21.32 -27.18
CA TYR A 1189 6.52 22.28 -27.90
C TYR A 1189 7.24 22.89 -29.11
N THR A 1190 6.62 22.77 -30.29
CA THR A 1190 7.10 23.31 -31.58
C THR A 1190 6.07 24.20 -32.28
N GLY A 1191 4.98 24.59 -31.60
CA GLY A 1191 3.93 25.43 -32.19
C GLY A 1191 4.34 26.90 -32.31
N ALA A 1192 3.71 27.62 -33.25
CA ALA A 1192 3.99 29.03 -33.53
C ALA A 1192 3.46 30.04 -32.47
N GLY A 1193 2.80 29.57 -31.41
CA GLY A 1193 2.25 30.42 -30.34
C GLY A 1193 3.19 30.58 -29.15
N LYS A 1194 2.87 31.49 -28.22
CA LYS A 1194 3.60 31.57 -26.94
C LYS A 1194 3.34 30.30 -26.11
N LEU A 1195 4.41 29.65 -25.65
CA LEU A 1195 4.32 28.57 -24.67
C LEU A 1195 3.73 29.10 -23.36
N GLN A 1196 2.73 28.42 -22.81
CA GLN A 1196 2.24 28.72 -21.46
C GLN A 1196 3.24 28.18 -20.44
N ALA A 1197 3.55 28.96 -19.39
CA ALA A 1197 4.55 28.57 -18.39
C ALA A 1197 4.26 27.23 -17.68
N GLN A 1198 2.98 26.84 -17.59
CA GLN A 1198 2.51 25.55 -17.06
C GLN A 1198 2.63 24.38 -18.06
N LEU A 1199 3.10 24.61 -19.29
CA LEU A 1199 3.22 23.65 -20.40
C LEU A 1199 1.88 23.09 -20.94
N ASN A 1200 0.72 23.70 -20.66
CA ASN A 1200 -0.58 23.14 -21.06
C ASN A 1200 -0.69 22.88 -22.57
N ASN A 1201 -0.13 23.78 -23.40
CA ASN A 1201 -0.10 23.68 -24.86
C ASN A 1201 1.08 22.85 -25.43
N ALA A 1202 1.95 22.27 -24.60
CA ALA A 1202 2.92 21.25 -25.03
C ALA A 1202 2.22 19.93 -25.44
N PRO A 1203 2.88 19.02 -26.19
CA PRO A 1203 2.37 17.67 -26.44
C PRO A 1203 2.38 16.79 -25.17
N ALA A 1204 1.47 15.82 -25.10
CA ALA A 1204 1.36 14.90 -23.96
C ALA A 1204 2.48 13.83 -23.93
N SER A 1205 2.85 13.33 -25.11
CA SER A 1205 3.89 12.32 -25.32
C SER A 1205 4.99 12.88 -26.23
N CYS A 1206 6.24 12.50 -26.00
CA CYS A 1206 7.35 12.89 -26.88
C CYS A 1206 8.48 11.86 -26.86
N ASN A 1207 9.09 11.67 -28.04
CA ASN A 1207 10.38 11.00 -28.23
C ASN A 1207 11.34 12.04 -28.82
N PRO A 1208 12.01 12.87 -28.00
CA PRO A 1208 13.04 13.80 -28.47
C PRO A 1208 14.28 13.05 -29.01
N PRO A 1209 15.16 13.72 -29.76
CA PRO A 1209 16.43 13.17 -30.23
C PRO A 1209 17.30 12.59 -29.11
N CYS A 1210 18.06 11.54 -29.44
CA CYS A 1210 19.08 10.97 -28.57
C CYS A 1210 20.39 11.77 -28.62
N PHE A 1211 21.15 11.74 -27.53
CA PHE A 1211 22.38 12.51 -27.34
C PHE A 1211 23.41 11.73 -26.52
N ARG A 1212 24.70 12.10 -26.63
CA ARG A 1212 25.74 11.70 -25.68
C ARG A 1212 26.11 12.88 -24.79
N ILE A 1213 26.64 12.62 -23.58
CA ILE A 1213 27.08 13.69 -22.67
C ILE A 1213 28.61 13.76 -22.73
N ILE A 1214 29.14 14.84 -23.34
CA ILE A 1214 30.55 14.92 -23.75
C ILE A 1214 31.52 15.32 -22.62
N LYS A 1215 31.03 15.41 -21.37
CA LYS A 1215 31.84 15.81 -20.22
C LYS A 1215 31.45 15.02 -18.98
N ALA A 1216 32.44 14.36 -18.37
CA ALA A 1216 32.30 13.66 -17.09
C ALA A 1216 31.83 14.59 -15.96
N GLY A 1217 31.03 14.06 -15.03
CA GLY A 1217 30.41 14.82 -13.93
C GLY A 1217 29.08 14.23 -13.46
N SER A 1218 28.41 14.91 -12.53
CA SER A 1218 27.07 14.55 -12.05
C SER A 1218 26.08 15.65 -12.40
N TYR A 1219 25.02 15.32 -13.12
CA TYR A 1219 24.03 16.26 -13.66
C TYR A 1219 22.64 15.96 -13.10
N CYS A 1220 22.05 16.94 -12.42
CA CYS A 1220 20.71 16.86 -11.85
C CYS A 1220 19.67 17.44 -12.82
N TYR A 1221 18.49 16.84 -12.90
CA TYR A 1221 17.39 17.33 -13.74
C TYR A 1221 16.03 17.14 -13.10
N MET A 1222 15.12 18.08 -13.32
CA MET A 1222 13.74 18.00 -12.85
C MET A 1222 12.73 18.28 -13.96
N SER A 1223 11.51 17.79 -13.77
CA SER A 1223 10.32 18.33 -14.43
C SER A 1223 9.87 19.57 -13.67
N THR A 1224 9.57 20.68 -14.36
CA THR A 1224 8.98 21.86 -13.71
C THR A 1224 7.51 21.60 -13.33
N ARG A 1225 6.90 20.57 -13.91
CA ARG A 1225 5.50 20.19 -13.71
C ARG A 1225 5.35 18.95 -12.83
N ASN A 1226 4.26 18.94 -12.05
CA ASN A 1226 3.80 17.87 -11.17
C ASN A 1226 4.47 17.77 -9.78
N ASN A 1227 5.24 18.77 -9.33
CA ASN A 1227 5.74 18.81 -7.93
C ASN A 1227 4.70 19.37 -6.91
N ASN A 1228 3.50 19.80 -7.35
CA ASN A 1228 2.39 20.22 -6.48
C ASN A 1228 1.37 19.09 -6.24
N PHE A 1229 1.81 17.96 -5.70
CA PHE A 1229 0.91 16.87 -5.29
C PHE A 1229 1.32 16.18 -3.99
N SER A 1230 2.61 16.09 -3.69
CA SER A 1230 3.14 15.55 -2.44
C SER A 1230 4.52 16.14 -2.16
N ASN A 1231 5.11 15.79 -1.01
CA ASN A 1231 6.48 16.13 -0.63
C ASN A 1231 7.56 15.36 -1.44
N ARG A 1232 7.25 14.94 -2.67
CA ARG A 1232 8.12 14.14 -3.56
C ARG A 1232 8.45 14.90 -4.83
N ARG A 1233 9.68 14.71 -5.31
CA ARG A 1233 10.27 15.49 -6.39
C ARG A 1233 10.26 14.71 -7.70
N HIS A 1234 9.80 15.33 -8.78
CA HIS A 1234 9.93 14.78 -10.14
C HIS A 1234 11.34 15.10 -10.68
N MET A 1235 12.36 14.46 -10.11
CA MET A 1235 13.78 14.76 -10.32
C MET A 1235 14.59 13.47 -10.57
N GLY A 1236 15.77 13.60 -11.18
CA GLY A 1236 16.74 12.52 -11.38
C GLY A 1236 18.18 13.03 -11.53
N ARG A 1237 19.13 12.10 -11.61
CA ARG A 1237 20.58 12.29 -11.59
C ARG A 1237 21.28 11.39 -12.61
N ILE A 1238 22.05 11.99 -13.52
CA ILE A 1238 22.94 11.29 -14.44
C ILE A 1238 24.38 11.46 -13.97
N THR A 1239 25.07 10.35 -13.70
CA THR A 1239 26.53 10.33 -13.45
C THR A 1239 27.24 9.91 -14.73
N VAL A 1240 28.19 10.73 -15.18
CA VAL A 1240 28.95 10.54 -16.42
C VAL A 1240 30.41 10.26 -16.05
N THR A 1241 30.91 9.07 -16.35
CA THR A 1241 32.35 8.77 -16.32
C THR A 1241 33.03 9.32 -17.56
N ALA A 1242 34.37 9.33 -17.59
CA ALA A 1242 35.10 9.36 -18.86
C ALA A 1242 34.59 8.24 -19.78
#